data_AF-A0A8C3KUA7-F1
#
_entry.id   AF-A0A8C3KUA7-F1
#
_cell.length_a   1.000
_cell.length_b   1.000
_cell.length_c   1.000
_cell.angle_alpha   90.00
_cell.angle_beta   90.00
_cell.angle_gamma   90.00
#
_symmetry.space_group_name_H-M   'P 1'
#
loop_
_entity.id
_entity.type
_entity.pdbx_description
1 polymer ?
#
loop_
_entity_poly.entity_id
_entity_poly.type
_entity_poly.pdbx_seq_one_letter_code
_entity_poly.pdbx_strand_id
1 'polypeptide(L)'
;MAEKNQFTPCIWCILQTLKVNRKCQKWREAWSLGFFVFYCSMIHIFRSRDLKLEAYIDYYYRDYPALVKSSGQTCIIDQGFMHHPAFFSAEPPSIFQWLSSCLKGGRVQPYPYLPGICDRSKLVILSVALYILGDESAVSNEASPYLYKITSGFTLRDLETLPFGVALPIRDAIYYCREQPASDWPEAVCVLIGRQDLSKQACEGNLLKSKSVMLSSDSPPGAESEEDEDGMNNMNDEVMSLIWSKDLRVQEVRRLLQSARPVRVNVVQMPEASDHDFIEEKENRLLQLCQRTMALPVGRGMFTLFSYHPIPAEQLPIPKLNLTGRAPPRNSTVDLNSGNIDVPPNMACWASFHNGVAAGLKIAPASRIDSSWIIYNKPKNAEQANEYAGFLMALGLSGHLTKLATLNIHDYLTKGHEMTSIGLLLGVSAAKLGTMDMAITRLLSIHIPALLPPTSTELDVPHNVQVAAVIGIGLVYQGTAHRHTAEVLLAEIGRPPGPEMEYCTDRESYSLASGLALGMVCLGHGSNLIGMSDLNVPEQLYQYMVGGMHREKHKSPSYQIKEGDTINVDVTCPGATLAFAMIYLKTNNRSIADWLQAPDTMYLLDFVKPEFLLLRTLARCLILWDDIMPSTEWVDSNVPQIIRENSIPLHATELPSSEDLSLETLMQAHVYIIAGACLSLGFRFAGSENKAAFNCLDKYATDFLKSLSAPTASIIGHYNLETCLSVLLLSLAMVVAGSGNLKVLQLCRFMHKKTGGEMNYGFHLAHHMALGLLFLGGGRYSLSTSNSSIAALLCALYPHFPVHSTDNRYHLQALRHLYVLAADPRLLIPVDVDSNTPCYALIEVTFKGTQWYAETTEEMMAPTLLPELHLLKQIRVKGPRYWELLIDLSNETNHLKSILSKGGVLYVKLRAGQLSYKEDPMGWRSFSAQTITHGNEARSFKPEDISAFTSDPALLLFAEYFCKPTVNMGQKQEMLDFFSSILYECVTQEKPEMLPTYIAIDQAVRRLERGEMSETFELGQIKLVLEFFNSRCHQGRMSRNPNRGLFMNSEFLPVMKCTIDKALDQWLQAGGDVCLRSYLSRQLKDESQQNMLACFLVYHSVPLPGQLAAGGLEGITNFSEMLLKFKQWNVLVRALLRLAPVLLKNPQSMVL
;
A
#
# COMPACT_ATOMS: atom_id res chain seq x y z
N MET A 1 -12.87 69.63 -26.73
CA MET A 1 -13.55 68.44 -27.29
C MET A 1 -12.76 67.75 -28.42
N ALA A 2 -11.85 68.43 -29.14
CA ALA A 2 -11.05 67.84 -30.23
C ALA A 2 -9.96 66.84 -29.79
N GLU A 3 -9.35 67.00 -28.60
CA GLU A 3 -8.28 66.08 -28.13
C GLU A 3 -8.78 64.69 -27.71
N LYS A 4 -10.07 64.52 -27.37
CA LYS A 4 -10.63 63.21 -26.97
C LYS A 4 -10.80 62.23 -28.14
N ASN A 5 -10.78 62.70 -29.39
CA ASN A 5 -10.99 61.87 -30.57
C ASN A 5 -9.69 61.30 -31.19
N GLN A 6 -8.51 61.78 -30.80
CA GLN A 6 -7.23 61.34 -31.39
C GLN A 6 -6.88 59.86 -31.12
N PHE A 7 -7.25 59.34 -29.94
CA PHE A 7 -6.93 57.96 -29.52
C PHE A 7 -8.05 56.95 -29.79
N THR A 8 -9.08 57.34 -30.53
CA THR A 8 -10.23 56.46 -30.84
C THR A 8 -9.80 55.13 -31.49
N PRO A 9 -8.85 55.09 -32.46
CA PRO A 9 -8.33 53.85 -33.01
C PRO A 9 -7.58 52.98 -31.98
N CYS A 10 -6.82 53.59 -31.07
CA CYS A 10 -6.10 52.89 -29.99
C CYS A 10 -7.08 52.21 -29.01
N ILE A 11 -8.08 52.95 -28.53
CA ILE A 11 -9.11 52.44 -27.61
C ILE A 11 -9.89 51.30 -28.28
N TRP A 12 -10.22 51.44 -29.57
CA TRP A 12 -10.92 50.41 -30.32
C TRP A 12 -10.08 49.13 -30.47
N CYS A 13 -8.77 49.26 -30.74
CA CYS A 13 -7.87 48.10 -30.83
C CYS A 13 -7.78 47.34 -29.49
N ILE A 14 -7.67 48.06 -28.36
CA ILE A 14 -7.62 47.47 -27.01
C ILE A 14 -8.95 46.75 -26.68
N LEU A 15 -10.08 47.37 -26.99
CA LEU A 15 -11.41 46.79 -26.79
C LEU A 15 -11.64 45.55 -27.68
N GLN A 16 -11.10 45.54 -28.91
CA GLN A 16 -11.16 44.38 -29.80
C GLN A 16 -10.36 43.20 -29.24
N THR A 17 -9.14 43.42 -28.76
CA THR A 17 -8.35 42.37 -28.08
C THR A 17 -9.01 41.85 -26.81
N LEU A 18 -9.70 42.72 -26.05
CA LEU A 18 -10.52 42.33 -24.90
C LEU A 18 -11.71 41.42 -25.30
N LYS A 19 -12.42 41.77 -26.38
CA LYS A 19 -13.51 40.94 -26.92
C LYS A 19 -13.01 39.55 -27.34
N VAL A 20 -11.84 39.48 -28.00
CA VAL A 20 -11.29 38.19 -28.44
C VAL A 20 -10.82 37.35 -27.24
N ASN A 21 -10.23 37.97 -26.21
CA ASN A 21 -9.91 37.26 -24.96
C ASN A 21 -11.17 36.70 -24.27
N ARG A 22 -12.30 37.43 -24.31
CA ARG A 22 -13.59 36.93 -23.78
C ARG A 22 -14.20 35.79 -24.59
N LYS A 23 -13.90 35.65 -25.89
CA LYS A 23 -14.30 34.47 -26.68
C LYS A 23 -13.68 33.16 -26.18
N CYS A 24 -12.60 33.23 -25.40
CA CYS A 24 -12.03 32.08 -24.72
C CYS A 24 -12.81 31.68 -23.45
N GLN A 25 -13.92 32.34 -23.09
CA GLN A 25 -14.73 32.00 -21.91
C GLN A 25 -16.17 31.65 -22.34
N LYS A 26 -16.72 30.55 -21.82
CA LYS A 26 -18.13 30.19 -21.99
C LYS A 26 -19.03 31.26 -21.34
N TRP A 27 -20.07 31.66 -22.06
CA TRP A 27 -20.96 32.79 -21.78
C TRP A 27 -21.96 32.62 -20.61
N ARG A 28 -21.67 31.77 -19.61
CA ARG A 28 -22.66 31.40 -18.59
C ARG A 28 -22.53 32.08 -17.23
N GLU A 29 -21.42 32.73 -16.92
CA GLU A 29 -21.29 33.44 -15.64
C GLU A 29 -21.61 34.93 -15.82
N ALA A 30 -22.82 35.27 -15.38
CA ALA A 30 -23.45 36.60 -15.29
C ALA A 30 -24.22 37.07 -16.54
N TRP A 31 -25.55 37.01 -16.44
CA TRP A 31 -26.50 37.68 -17.34
C TRP A 31 -26.24 39.20 -17.49
N SER A 32 -25.59 39.84 -16.50
CA SER A 32 -25.13 41.23 -16.59
C SER A 32 -23.95 41.43 -17.57
N LEU A 33 -23.15 40.40 -17.84
CA LEU A 33 -22.03 40.44 -18.78
C LEU A 33 -22.43 40.20 -20.24
N GLY A 34 -23.49 39.42 -20.49
CA GLY A 34 -24.10 39.28 -21.81
C GLY A 34 -24.54 40.65 -22.34
N PHE A 35 -25.18 41.46 -21.49
CA PHE A 35 -25.50 42.86 -21.78
C PHE A 35 -24.27 43.72 -22.06
N PHE A 36 -23.17 43.55 -21.31
CA PHE A 36 -21.95 44.35 -21.52
C PHE A 36 -21.25 44.02 -22.84
N VAL A 37 -21.17 42.76 -23.26
CA VAL A 37 -20.56 42.42 -24.56
C VAL A 37 -21.54 42.61 -25.72
N PHE A 38 -22.84 42.53 -25.49
CA PHE A 38 -23.86 43.01 -26.42
C PHE A 38 -23.67 44.51 -26.66
N TYR A 39 -23.55 45.31 -25.60
CA TYR A 39 -23.25 46.75 -25.68
C TYR A 39 -21.89 47.03 -26.32
N CYS A 40 -20.83 46.32 -25.94
CA CYS A 40 -19.51 46.49 -26.55
C CYS A 40 -19.54 46.09 -28.02
N SER A 41 -20.19 44.98 -28.40
CA SER A 41 -20.30 44.55 -29.80
C SER A 41 -21.13 45.54 -30.60
N MET A 42 -22.18 46.11 -30.02
CA MET A 42 -22.96 47.19 -30.61
C MET A 42 -22.09 48.45 -30.80
N ILE A 43 -21.37 48.89 -29.77
CA ILE A 43 -20.41 50.01 -29.83
C ILE A 43 -19.31 49.75 -30.87
N HIS A 44 -18.83 48.52 -30.99
CA HIS A 44 -17.82 48.11 -31.97
C HIS A 44 -18.34 48.12 -33.39
N ILE A 45 -19.58 47.68 -33.63
CA ILE A 45 -20.25 47.74 -34.93
C ILE A 45 -20.50 49.21 -35.32
N PHE A 46 -20.95 50.05 -34.40
CA PHE A 46 -21.12 51.49 -34.65
C PHE A 46 -19.78 52.15 -34.98
N ARG A 47 -18.74 51.94 -34.15
CA ARG A 47 -17.42 52.52 -34.39
C ARG A 47 -16.70 51.98 -35.63
N SER A 48 -16.84 50.70 -35.99
CA SER A 48 -16.24 50.15 -37.22
C SER A 48 -16.94 50.66 -38.47
N ARG A 49 -18.26 50.91 -38.41
CA ARG A 49 -19.03 51.62 -39.44
C ARG A 49 -18.60 53.08 -39.57
N ASP A 50 -18.44 53.78 -38.45
CA ASP A 50 -17.99 55.18 -38.43
C ASP A 50 -16.54 55.34 -38.96
N LEU A 51 -15.65 54.37 -38.66
CA LEU A 51 -14.27 54.32 -39.16
C LEU A 51 -14.14 53.71 -40.58
N LYS A 52 -15.24 53.30 -41.22
CA LYS A 52 -15.29 52.67 -42.56
C LYS A 52 -14.39 51.42 -42.72
N LEU A 53 -14.25 50.61 -41.66
CA LEU A 53 -13.45 49.38 -41.67
C LEU A 53 -14.27 48.18 -42.16
N GLU A 54 -14.36 47.99 -43.49
CA GLU A 54 -15.18 46.94 -44.11
C GLU A 54 -14.88 45.52 -43.58
N ALA A 55 -13.60 45.18 -43.40
CA ALA A 55 -13.17 43.85 -42.94
C ALA A 55 -13.65 43.52 -41.51
N TYR A 56 -13.72 44.53 -40.63
CA TYR A 56 -14.17 44.36 -39.26
C TYR A 56 -15.70 44.27 -39.16
N ILE A 57 -16.42 45.01 -40.01
CA ILE A 57 -17.89 44.92 -40.10
C ILE A 57 -18.30 43.52 -40.55
N ASP A 58 -17.65 42.98 -41.57
CA ASP A 58 -17.90 41.61 -42.04
C ASP A 58 -17.52 40.57 -40.99
N TYR A 59 -16.41 40.75 -40.29
CA TYR A 59 -16.02 39.89 -39.17
C TYR A 59 -17.11 39.82 -38.08
N TYR A 60 -17.67 40.96 -37.67
CA TYR A 60 -18.76 40.97 -36.68
C TYR A 60 -20.07 40.42 -37.22
N TYR A 61 -20.35 40.59 -38.52
CA TYR A 61 -21.50 39.97 -39.18
C TYR A 61 -21.41 38.44 -39.18
N ARG A 62 -20.21 37.89 -39.42
CA ARG A 62 -19.97 36.44 -39.36
C ARG A 62 -20.17 35.87 -37.96
N ASP A 63 -19.82 36.62 -36.91
CA ASP A 63 -20.01 36.17 -35.51
C ASP A 63 -21.47 36.31 -35.03
N TYR A 64 -22.09 37.46 -35.30
CA TYR A 64 -23.40 37.85 -34.77
C TYR A 64 -24.30 38.41 -35.88
N PRO A 65 -24.84 37.56 -36.77
CA PRO A 65 -25.63 38.01 -37.91
C PRO A 65 -26.90 38.77 -37.49
N ALA A 66 -27.50 38.42 -36.34
CA ALA A 66 -28.69 39.08 -35.82
C ALA A 66 -28.43 40.50 -35.28
N LEU A 67 -27.23 40.80 -34.77
CA LEU A 67 -26.91 42.09 -34.14
C LEU A 67 -26.56 43.19 -35.13
N VAL A 68 -26.03 42.81 -36.29
CA VAL A 68 -25.66 43.76 -37.35
C VAL A 68 -26.91 44.31 -38.08
N LYS A 69 -28.09 43.68 -37.86
CA LYS A 69 -29.41 44.03 -38.42
C LYS A 69 -29.96 45.38 -37.94
N SER A 70 -29.66 45.80 -36.71
CA SER A 70 -30.47 46.81 -36.00
C SER A 70 -30.01 48.27 -36.08
N SER A 71 -29.01 48.63 -36.90
CA SER A 71 -28.40 49.98 -36.80
C SER A 71 -27.84 50.58 -38.10
N GLY A 72 -28.70 51.08 -38.99
CA GLY A 72 -28.29 51.71 -40.26
C GLY A 72 -27.68 53.11 -40.19
N GLN A 73 -27.43 53.69 -39.01
CA GLN A 73 -26.91 55.06 -38.88
C GLN A 73 -25.37 55.08 -38.86
N THR A 74 -24.78 55.88 -39.75
CA THR A 74 -23.33 56.19 -39.77
C THR A 74 -23.14 57.64 -39.35
N CYS A 75 -22.18 57.92 -38.47
CA CYS A 75 -21.82 59.29 -38.10
C CYS A 75 -20.80 59.83 -39.13
N ILE A 76 -21.03 61.05 -39.63
CA ILE A 76 -20.07 61.72 -40.51
C ILE A 76 -18.94 62.29 -39.62
N ILE A 77 -17.73 61.77 -39.79
CA ILE A 77 -16.53 62.26 -39.11
C ILE A 77 -15.78 63.21 -40.06
N ASP A 78 -15.65 64.49 -39.68
CA ASP A 78 -14.76 65.43 -40.37
C ASP A 78 -13.30 64.99 -40.17
N GLN A 79 -12.52 64.98 -41.25
CA GLN A 79 -11.16 64.43 -41.33
C GLN A 79 -10.15 65.20 -40.46
N GLY A 80 -10.15 64.94 -39.15
CA GLY A 80 -9.07 65.30 -38.23
C GLY A 80 -8.00 64.21 -38.18
N PHE A 81 -6.72 64.60 -38.04
CA PHE A 81 -5.57 63.70 -37.86
C PHE A 81 -5.80 62.75 -36.66
N MET A 82 -6.25 61.51 -36.93
CA MET A 82 -6.36 60.44 -35.93
C MET A 82 -5.06 59.63 -35.86
N HIS A 83 -4.58 59.35 -34.64
CA HIS A 83 -3.33 58.62 -34.45
C HIS A 83 -3.58 57.11 -34.60
N HIS A 84 -3.06 56.53 -35.69
CA HIS A 84 -3.11 55.09 -35.92
C HIS A 84 -1.88 54.44 -35.28
N PRO A 85 -2.02 53.60 -34.25
CA PRO A 85 -0.88 52.97 -33.61
C PRO A 85 -0.29 51.86 -34.48
N ALA A 86 1.01 51.62 -34.37
CA ALA A 86 1.72 50.59 -35.15
C ALA A 86 1.20 49.15 -34.95
N PHE A 87 0.49 48.90 -33.84
CA PHE A 87 -0.13 47.61 -33.53
C PHE A 87 -1.55 47.44 -34.14
N PHE A 88 -2.10 48.46 -34.80
CA PHE A 88 -3.40 48.40 -35.46
C PHE A 88 -3.25 47.76 -36.85
N SER A 89 -3.86 46.60 -37.06
CA SER A 89 -3.88 45.91 -38.35
C SER A 89 -5.14 46.24 -39.17
N ALA A 90 -5.01 46.26 -40.49
CA ALA A 90 -6.16 46.39 -41.40
C ALA A 90 -7.07 45.14 -41.37
N GLU A 91 -6.52 43.98 -40.99
CA GLU A 91 -7.27 42.74 -40.80
C GLU A 91 -7.60 42.48 -39.33
N PRO A 92 -8.83 42.01 -39.00
CA PRO A 92 -9.23 41.72 -37.62
C PRO A 92 -8.47 40.53 -37.01
N PRO A 93 -7.77 40.70 -35.87
CA PRO A 93 -7.14 39.58 -35.19
C PRO A 93 -8.20 38.66 -34.58
N SER A 94 -8.26 37.41 -35.04
CA SER A 94 -9.24 36.41 -34.59
C SER A 94 -8.54 35.15 -34.10
N ILE A 95 -8.78 34.77 -32.84
CA ILE A 95 -8.16 33.57 -32.26
C ILE A 95 -8.61 32.29 -32.97
N PHE A 96 -9.88 32.18 -33.36
CA PHE A 96 -10.40 31.02 -34.12
C PHE A 96 -9.74 30.88 -35.49
N GLN A 97 -9.50 31.99 -36.18
CA GLN A 97 -8.83 31.99 -37.49
C GLN A 97 -7.34 31.65 -37.34
N TRP A 98 -6.70 32.18 -36.29
CA TRP A 98 -5.32 31.87 -35.94
C TRP A 98 -5.15 30.37 -35.66
N LEU A 99 -6.01 29.80 -34.79
CA LEU A 99 -6.03 28.38 -34.46
C LEU A 99 -6.30 27.49 -35.68
N SER A 100 -7.31 27.83 -36.49
CA SER A 100 -7.64 27.11 -37.74
C SER A 100 -6.45 27.09 -38.72
N SER A 101 -5.77 28.23 -38.89
CA SER A 101 -4.61 28.34 -39.77
C SER A 101 -3.41 27.57 -39.24
N CYS A 102 -3.20 27.59 -37.92
CA CYS A 102 -2.16 26.82 -37.24
C CYS A 102 -2.37 25.30 -37.41
N LEU A 103 -3.59 24.80 -37.17
CA LEU A 103 -3.96 23.39 -37.32
C LEU A 103 -3.78 22.87 -38.76
N LYS A 104 -4.01 23.73 -39.76
CA LYS A 104 -3.81 23.41 -41.18
C LYS A 104 -2.34 23.42 -41.62
N GLY A 105 -1.42 23.84 -40.75
CA GLY A 105 0.00 23.97 -41.07
C GLY A 105 0.35 25.20 -41.90
N GLY A 106 -0.47 26.26 -41.85
CA GLY A 106 -0.16 27.54 -42.49
C GLY A 106 0.90 28.33 -41.70
N ARG A 107 1.67 29.19 -42.38
CA ARG A 107 2.54 30.17 -41.68
C ARG A 107 1.67 31.22 -41.02
N VAL A 108 1.67 31.26 -39.68
CA VAL A 108 0.83 32.19 -38.91
C VAL A 108 1.68 33.33 -38.33
N GLN A 109 1.19 34.56 -38.39
CA GLN A 109 1.84 35.70 -37.74
C GLN A 109 1.69 35.65 -36.21
N PRO A 110 2.62 36.27 -35.45
CA PRO A 110 2.50 36.40 -34.00
C PRO A 110 1.19 37.10 -33.60
N TYR A 111 0.52 36.59 -32.58
CA TYR A 111 -0.76 37.12 -32.13
C TYR A 111 -0.59 38.34 -31.20
N PRO A 112 -1.41 39.40 -31.34
CA PRO A 112 -1.30 40.59 -30.50
C PRO A 112 -1.71 40.31 -29.04
N TYR A 113 -0.83 40.62 -28.08
CA TYR A 113 -1.03 40.38 -26.65
C TYR A 113 -0.94 41.67 -25.82
N LEU A 114 -1.91 41.87 -24.93
CA LEU A 114 -1.90 42.92 -23.91
C LEU A 114 -1.52 42.34 -22.54
N PRO A 115 -0.36 42.74 -21.97
CA PRO A 115 0.08 42.30 -20.64
C PRO A 115 -0.94 42.60 -19.53
N GLY A 116 -1.22 41.63 -18.67
CA GLY A 116 -2.07 41.76 -17.47
C GLY A 116 -3.59 41.70 -17.70
N ILE A 117 -4.04 41.63 -18.96
CA ILE A 117 -5.47 41.56 -19.32
C ILE A 117 -5.75 40.28 -20.14
N CYS A 118 -4.88 39.97 -21.10
CA CYS A 118 -5.08 38.93 -22.12
C CYS A 118 -4.41 37.60 -21.79
N ASP A 119 -4.23 37.27 -20.50
CA ASP A 119 -3.43 36.12 -20.09
C ASP A 119 -4.02 34.77 -20.53
N ARG A 120 -5.35 34.64 -20.60
CA ARG A 120 -6.01 33.44 -21.14
C ARG A 120 -5.75 33.23 -22.63
N SER A 121 -5.90 34.28 -23.44
CA SER A 121 -5.59 34.21 -24.88
C SER A 121 -4.12 33.86 -25.14
N LYS A 122 -3.20 34.41 -24.33
CA LYS A 122 -1.77 34.04 -24.36
C LYS A 122 -1.57 32.57 -24.03
N LEU A 123 -2.19 32.07 -22.96
CA LEU A 123 -2.09 30.67 -22.55
C LEU A 123 -2.58 29.71 -23.63
N VAL A 124 -3.75 29.96 -24.23
CA VAL A 124 -4.32 29.13 -25.32
C VAL A 124 -3.40 29.10 -26.54
N ILE A 125 -2.86 30.25 -26.92
CA ILE A 125 -1.99 30.35 -28.10
C ILE A 125 -0.66 29.65 -27.84
N LEU A 126 -0.08 29.82 -26.65
CA LEU A 126 1.14 29.12 -26.25
C LEU A 126 0.91 27.61 -26.16
N SER A 127 -0.19 27.15 -25.56
CA SER A 127 -0.48 25.71 -25.44
C SER A 127 -0.67 25.08 -26.81
N VAL A 128 -1.44 25.69 -27.71
CA VAL A 128 -1.68 25.13 -29.04
C VAL A 128 -0.41 25.19 -29.90
N ALA A 129 0.37 26.28 -29.83
CA ALA A 129 1.66 26.38 -30.51
C ALA A 129 2.65 25.32 -30.01
N LEU A 130 2.76 25.12 -28.70
CA LEU A 130 3.66 24.11 -28.13
C LEU A 130 3.22 22.69 -28.51
N TYR A 131 1.91 22.41 -28.55
CA TYR A 131 1.40 21.08 -28.86
C TYR A 131 1.52 20.70 -30.34
N ILE A 132 1.37 21.67 -31.25
CA ILE A 132 1.28 21.44 -32.70
C ILE A 132 2.58 21.83 -33.44
N LEU A 133 3.20 22.95 -33.08
CA LEU A 133 4.37 23.52 -33.75
C LEU A 133 5.69 23.27 -33.00
N GLY A 134 5.64 22.81 -31.73
CA GLY A 134 6.83 22.59 -30.91
C GLY A 134 7.83 21.62 -31.53
N ASP A 135 9.13 21.84 -31.25
CA ASP A 135 10.24 21.00 -31.74
C ASP A 135 9.97 19.51 -31.50
N GLU A 136 10.47 18.67 -32.41
CA GLU A 136 10.33 17.21 -32.35
C GLU A 136 10.85 16.61 -31.02
N SER A 137 11.67 17.33 -30.25
CA SER A 137 12.15 16.95 -28.91
C SER A 137 11.20 17.30 -27.75
N ALA A 138 10.26 18.22 -27.91
CA ALA A 138 9.36 18.68 -26.84
C ALA A 138 8.12 17.78 -26.63
N VAL A 139 7.84 16.88 -27.58
CA VAL A 139 6.61 16.06 -27.59
C VAL A 139 6.89 14.58 -27.86
N SER A 140 8.11 14.19 -28.23
CA SER A 140 8.37 12.82 -28.70
C SER A 140 8.71 11.79 -27.64
N ASN A 141 9.04 12.16 -26.39
CA ASN A 141 9.23 11.16 -25.32
C ASN A 141 8.97 11.69 -23.88
N GLU A 142 8.87 13.01 -23.67
CA GLU A 142 8.57 13.57 -22.36
C GLU A 142 7.49 14.65 -22.52
N ALA A 143 6.23 14.33 -22.21
CA ALA A 143 5.15 15.30 -22.16
C ALA A 143 5.25 16.27 -20.95
N SER A 144 6.33 16.16 -20.17
CA SER A 144 6.59 16.87 -18.92
C SER A 144 6.80 18.39 -19.06
N PRO A 145 7.53 18.95 -20.06
CA PRO A 145 7.73 20.40 -20.12
C PRO A 145 6.49 21.14 -20.65
N TYR A 146 5.61 20.43 -21.38
CA TYR A 146 4.36 20.97 -21.91
C TYR A 146 3.36 21.23 -20.78
N LEU A 147 3.04 20.22 -19.97
CA LEU A 147 2.09 20.37 -18.87
C LEU A 147 2.64 21.20 -17.70
N TYR A 148 3.95 21.14 -17.44
CA TYR A 148 4.58 21.98 -16.42
C TYR A 148 4.43 23.48 -16.74
N LYS A 149 4.60 23.88 -18.01
CA LYS A 149 4.38 25.27 -18.44
C LYS A 149 2.90 25.69 -18.43
N ILE A 150 1.98 24.75 -18.64
CA ILE A 150 0.53 25.01 -18.59
C ILE A 150 0.02 25.15 -17.15
N THR A 151 0.52 24.31 -16.23
CA THR A 151 0.10 24.32 -14.81
C THR A 151 0.51 25.56 -14.04
N SER A 152 1.47 26.34 -14.55
CA SER A 152 1.86 27.64 -13.98
C SER A 152 0.73 28.70 -14.01
N GLY A 153 -0.42 28.43 -14.65
CA GLY A 153 -1.57 29.34 -14.64
C GLY A 153 -2.90 28.75 -15.11
N PHE A 154 -3.09 27.42 -15.13
CA PHE A 154 -4.27 26.78 -15.70
C PHE A 154 -4.78 25.60 -14.85
N THR A 155 -6.04 25.66 -14.40
CA THR A 155 -6.69 24.58 -13.64
C THR A 155 -7.72 23.80 -14.46
N LEU A 156 -8.15 22.62 -14.00
CA LEU A 156 -9.20 21.83 -14.67
C LEU A 156 -10.53 22.61 -14.77
N ARG A 157 -10.86 23.43 -13.76
CA ARG A 157 -12.03 24.33 -13.82
C ARG A 157 -11.89 25.37 -14.92
N ASP A 158 -10.70 25.94 -15.10
CA ASP A 158 -10.45 26.87 -16.21
C ASP A 158 -10.60 26.16 -17.58
N LEU A 159 -10.21 24.88 -17.69
CA LEU A 159 -10.40 24.07 -18.90
C LEU A 159 -11.87 23.88 -19.26
N GLU A 160 -12.76 23.78 -18.27
CA GLU A 160 -14.21 23.67 -18.50
C GLU A 160 -14.82 24.97 -19.01
N THR A 161 -14.25 26.12 -18.62
CA THR A 161 -14.65 27.44 -19.13
C THR A 161 -14.26 27.68 -20.58
N LEU A 162 -13.24 26.97 -21.09
CA LEU A 162 -12.83 27.10 -22.49
C LEU A 162 -13.91 26.54 -23.44
N PRO A 163 -14.04 27.12 -24.65
CA PRO A 163 -14.87 26.55 -25.72
C PRO A 163 -14.37 25.16 -26.11
N PHE A 164 -15.26 24.20 -26.37
CA PHE A 164 -14.88 22.79 -26.55
C PHE A 164 -13.92 22.58 -27.73
N GLY A 165 -14.09 23.33 -28.83
CA GLY A 165 -13.18 23.26 -29.98
C GLY A 165 -11.78 23.82 -29.71
N VAL A 166 -11.63 24.72 -28.73
CA VAL A 166 -10.33 25.30 -28.31
C VAL A 166 -9.68 24.46 -27.22
N ALA A 167 -10.49 23.88 -26.33
CA ALA A 167 -10.04 22.98 -25.28
C ALA A 167 -9.58 21.61 -25.83
N LEU A 168 -10.07 21.20 -27.01
CA LEU A 168 -9.84 19.86 -27.56
C LEU A 168 -8.34 19.48 -27.66
N PRO A 169 -7.43 20.29 -28.22
CA PRO A 169 -6.01 19.95 -28.26
C PRO A 169 -5.39 19.78 -26.87
N ILE A 170 -5.86 20.56 -25.89
CA ILE A 170 -5.39 20.49 -24.49
C ILE A 170 -5.92 19.21 -23.83
N ARG A 171 -7.19 18.85 -24.05
CA ARG A 171 -7.80 17.60 -23.55
C ARG A 171 -7.17 16.37 -24.17
N ASP A 172 -6.86 16.41 -25.46
CA ASP A 172 -6.13 15.35 -26.15
C ASP A 172 -4.72 15.18 -25.54
N ALA A 173 -4.01 16.27 -25.28
CA ALA A 173 -2.72 16.22 -24.60
C ALA A 173 -2.82 15.62 -23.18
N ILE A 174 -3.82 16.04 -22.40
CA ILE A 174 -4.10 15.50 -21.06
C ILE A 174 -4.36 13.99 -21.13
N TYR A 175 -5.16 13.55 -22.09
CA TYR A 175 -5.47 12.14 -22.29
C TYR A 175 -4.21 11.29 -22.53
N TYR A 176 -3.30 11.74 -23.39
CA TYR A 176 -2.02 11.05 -23.60
C TYR A 176 -1.12 11.04 -22.36
N CYS A 177 -1.10 12.14 -21.59
CA CYS A 177 -0.29 12.22 -20.38
C CYS A 177 -0.82 11.34 -19.23
N ARG A 178 -2.10 10.94 -19.29
CA ARG A 178 -2.76 10.17 -18.23
C ARG A 178 -2.28 8.72 -18.12
N GLU A 179 -1.82 8.15 -19.21
CA GLU A 179 -1.46 6.74 -19.29
C GLU A 179 -0.05 6.44 -18.73
N GLN A 180 0.93 7.29 -19.03
CA GLN A 180 2.29 7.20 -18.50
C GLN A 180 2.70 8.54 -17.87
N PRO A 181 2.20 8.84 -16.67
CA PRO A 181 2.72 9.96 -15.90
C PRO A 181 4.14 9.65 -15.39
N ALA A 182 5.00 10.66 -15.36
CA ALA A 182 6.30 10.53 -14.69
C ALA A 182 6.12 10.68 -13.17
N SER A 183 6.96 10.00 -12.38
CA SER A 183 6.85 9.94 -10.92
C SER A 183 7.11 11.30 -10.24
N ASP A 184 7.90 12.19 -10.85
CA ASP A 184 8.33 13.47 -10.26
C ASP A 184 7.36 14.65 -10.48
N TRP A 185 6.12 14.37 -10.90
CA TRP A 185 5.17 15.44 -11.23
C TRP A 185 4.57 16.12 -9.99
N PRO A 186 4.44 17.46 -10.00
CA PRO A 186 3.81 18.18 -8.90
C PRO A 186 2.31 17.93 -8.86
N GLU A 187 1.72 18.05 -7.66
CA GLU A 187 0.29 17.82 -7.40
C GLU A 187 -0.65 18.52 -8.39
N ALA A 188 -0.33 19.76 -8.79
CA ALA A 188 -1.13 20.51 -9.75
C ALA A 188 -1.28 19.81 -11.12
N VAL A 189 -0.21 19.12 -11.59
CA VAL A 189 -0.23 18.36 -12.85
C VAL A 189 -1.06 17.08 -12.68
N CYS A 190 -0.88 16.37 -11.58
CA CYS A 190 -1.63 15.16 -11.25
C CYS A 190 -3.15 15.41 -11.19
N VAL A 191 -3.57 16.52 -10.56
CA VAL A 191 -4.97 16.94 -10.51
C VAL A 191 -5.49 17.33 -11.88
N LEU A 192 -4.70 18.05 -12.69
CA LEU A 192 -5.08 18.45 -14.05
C LEU A 192 -5.32 17.25 -14.98
N ILE A 193 -4.52 16.19 -14.82
CA ILE A 193 -4.63 14.96 -15.61
C ILE A 193 -5.77 14.06 -15.14
N GLY A 194 -6.24 14.27 -13.91
CA GLY A 194 -7.18 13.40 -13.23
C GLY A 194 -6.53 12.16 -12.58
N ARG A 195 -5.20 12.16 -12.39
CA ARG A 195 -4.42 11.13 -11.70
C ARG A 195 -4.07 11.57 -10.27
N GLN A 196 -5.10 11.61 -9.43
CA GLN A 196 -4.99 12.06 -8.03
C GLN A 196 -4.32 11.02 -7.10
N ASP A 197 -4.10 9.80 -7.59
CA ASP A 197 -3.32 8.74 -6.94
C ASP A 197 -1.89 9.22 -6.64
N LEU A 198 -1.22 9.79 -7.64
CA LEU A 198 0.16 10.27 -7.51
C LEU A 198 0.30 11.46 -6.56
N SER A 199 -0.64 12.41 -6.60
CA SER A 199 -0.60 13.57 -5.72
C SER A 199 -0.81 13.20 -4.26
N LYS A 200 -1.77 12.31 -3.97
CA LYS A 200 -2.03 11.87 -2.60
C LYS A 200 -0.83 11.12 -2.02
N GLN A 201 -0.15 10.31 -2.83
CA GLN A 201 1.10 9.64 -2.45
C GLN A 201 2.21 10.64 -2.09
N ALA A 202 2.39 11.70 -2.88
CA ALA A 202 3.41 12.73 -2.64
C ALA A 202 3.10 13.64 -1.42
N CYS A 203 1.83 14.01 -1.22
CA CYS A 203 1.40 14.89 -0.13
C CYS A 203 1.50 14.22 1.24
N GLU A 204 1.13 12.95 1.38
CA GLU A 204 1.33 12.22 2.64
C GLU A 204 2.80 11.86 2.90
N GLY A 205 3.63 11.79 1.84
CA GLY A 205 5.08 11.69 1.93
C GLY A 205 5.71 12.90 2.64
N ASN A 206 5.28 14.12 2.28
CA ASN A 206 5.87 15.39 2.74
C ASN A 206 5.17 16.04 3.95
N LEU A 207 3.94 15.65 4.29
CA LEU A 207 3.25 16.18 5.47
C LEU A 207 3.69 15.46 6.76
N LEU A 208 4.59 16.10 7.51
CA LEU A 208 4.49 16.09 8.96
C LEU A 208 3.12 16.67 9.34
N LYS A 209 2.23 15.82 9.87
CA LYS A 209 0.94 16.19 10.51
C LYS A 209 -0.15 16.70 9.55
N SER A 210 -1.12 15.83 9.30
CA SER A 210 -2.54 16.16 9.54
C SER A 210 -3.27 14.86 9.85
N LYS A 211 -4.36 14.96 10.59
CA LYS A 211 -5.13 13.88 11.23
C LYS A 211 -5.11 12.57 10.44
N SER A 212 -4.67 11.49 11.10
CA SER A 212 -5.07 10.14 10.70
C SER A 212 -6.57 10.16 10.48
N VAL A 213 -7.00 9.74 9.28
CA VAL A 213 -8.40 9.55 8.94
C VAL A 213 -8.98 8.58 9.98
N MET A 214 -9.64 9.17 10.96
CA MET A 214 -10.57 8.49 11.83
C MET A 214 -11.76 8.22 10.91
N LEU A 215 -11.84 6.99 10.38
CA LEU A 215 -13.10 6.45 9.87
C LEU A 215 -13.98 6.32 11.11
N SER A 216 -14.72 7.39 11.43
CA SER A 216 -15.81 7.35 12.38
C SER A 216 -16.91 6.48 11.76
N SER A 217 -16.92 5.19 12.09
CA SER A 217 -18.12 4.39 11.98
C SER A 217 -19.11 4.91 13.04
N ASP A 218 -19.89 5.92 12.70
CA ASP A 218 -21.11 6.25 13.43
C ASP A 218 -22.13 5.14 13.15
N SER A 219 -21.97 3.98 13.79
CA SER A 219 -23.10 3.10 14.06
C SER A 219 -23.78 3.60 15.33
N PRO A 220 -25.12 3.75 15.35
CA PRO A 220 -25.82 4.05 16.60
C PRO A 220 -25.55 2.92 17.61
N PRO A 221 -25.49 3.20 18.92
CA PRO A 221 -25.28 2.19 19.94
C PRO A 221 -26.53 1.30 20.00
N GLY A 222 -26.56 0.28 19.14
CA GLY A 222 -27.43 -0.86 19.27
C GLY A 222 -27.02 -1.59 20.54
N ALA A 223 -28.01 -1.89 21.38
CA ALA A 223 -27.86 -2.61 22.64
C ALA A 223 -27.33 -4.03 22.41
N GLU A 224 -26.02 -4.17 22.19
CA GLU A 224 -25.31 -5.41 22.46
C GLU A 224 -24.96 -5.37 23.95
N SER A 225 -25.43 -6.37 24.70
CA SER A 225 -25.08 -6.61 26.09
C SER A 225 -23.59 -6.34 26.34
N GLU A 226 -23.25 -5.69 27.44
CA GLU A 226 -21.87 -5.46 27.92
C GLU A 226 -21.08 -6.80 27.94
N GLU A 227 -20.56 -7.24 26.80
CA GLU A 227 -19.68 -8.39 26.70
C GLU A 227 -18.32 -7.95 27.25
N ASP A 228 -17.81 -8.67 28.25
CA ASP A 228 -16.51 -8.41 28.87
C ASP A 228 -15.42 -8.15 27.79
N GLU A 229 -14.74 -6.99 27.87
CA GLU A 229 -13.70 -6.62 26.93
C GLU A 229 -12.53 -7.63 26.94
N ASP A 230 -12.30 -8.29 25.80
CA ASP A 230 -11.25 -9.30 25.61
C ASP A 230 -9.93 -8.72 25.06
N GLY A 231 -9.90 -7.40 24.83
CA GLY A 231 -8.75 -6.65 24.31
C GLY A 231 -8.55 -6.73 22.80
N MET A 232 -9.45 -7.36 22.04
CA MET A 232 -9.34 -7.59 20.59
C MET A 232 -10.37 -6.82 19.74
N ASN A 233 -11.08 -5.85 20.33
CA ASN A 233 -12.14 -5.07 19.67
C ASN A 233 -11.62 -4.07 18.62
N ASN A 234 -10.45 -3.45 18.85
CA ASN A 234 -9.98 -2.31 18.06
C ASN A 234 -9.15 -2.72 16.84
N MET A 235 -9.57 -3.76 16.13
CA MET A 235 -8.89 -4.25 14.92
C MET A 235 -9.48 -3.58 13.67
N ASN A 236 -8.68 -3.45 12.60
CA ASN A 236 -9.16 -2.90 11.34
C ASN A 236 -9.91 -3.99 10.55
N ASP A 237 -11.16 -4.22 10.94
CA ASP A 237 -11.99 -5.29 10.39
C ASP A 237 -12.24 -5.13 8.87
N GLU A 238 -12.25 -3.90 8.35
CA GLU A 238 -12.37 -3.66 6.91
C GLU A 238 -11.21 -4.31 6.14
N VAL A 239 -9.97 -4.05 6.56
CA VAL A 239 -8.78 -4.61 5.89
C VAL A 239 -8.68 -6.11 6.13
N MET A 240 -8.96 -6.58 7.35
CA MET A 240 -8.91 -8.00 7.68
C MET A 240 -9.97 -8.80 6.88
N SER A 241 -11.15 -8.22 6.66
CA SER A 241 -12.19 -8.80 5.82
C SER A 241 -11.77 -8.87 4.35
N LEU A 242 -10.94 -7.95 3.85
CA LEU A 242 -10.40 -8.07 2.50
C LEU A 242 -9.36 -9.18 2.38
N ILE A 243 -8.46 -9.31 3.35
CA ILE A 243 -7.42 -10.36 3.33
C ILE A 243 -8.08 -11.75 3.43
N TRP A 244 -9.06 -11.92 4.32
CA TRP A 244 -9.74 -13.19 4.58
C TRP A 244 -11.24 -13.12 4.28
N SER A 245 -11.61 -12.72 3.07
CA SER A 245 -13.01 -12.50 2.69
C SER A 245 -13.88 -13.76 2.62
N LYS A 246 -13.29 -14.93 2.36
CA LYS A 246 -14.03 -16.18 2.14
C LYS A 246 -14.42 -16.91 3.43
N ASP A 247 -13.79 -16.60 4.55
CA ASP A 247 -13.90 -17.39 5.79
C ASP A 247 -13.70 -16.52 7.03
N LEU A 248 -14.41 -16.83 8.12
CA LEU A 248 -14.41 -16.06 9.37
C LEU A 248 -13.24 -16.48 10.28
N ARG A 249 -12.02 -16.54 9.71
CA ARG A 249 -10.81 -17.03 10.39
C ARG A 249 -10.51 -16.22 11.65
N VAL A 250 -10.59 -14.90 11.53
CA VAL A 250 -10.27 -13.95 12.60
C VAL A 250 -11.18 -14.14 13.81
N GLN A 251 -12.46 -14.41 13.58
CA GLN A 251 -13.43 -14.65 14.66
C GLN A 251 -13.12 -15.95 15.42
N GLU A 252 -12.67 -17.00 14.73
CA GLU A 252 -12.22 -18.23 15.39
C GLU A 252 -10.91 -18.00 16.16
N VAL A 253 -9.95 -17.26 15.59
CA VAL A 253 -8.68 -16.93 16.27
C VAL A 253 -8.95 -16.13 17.55
N ARG A 254 -9.84 -15.13 17.48
CA ARG A 254 -10.30 -14.36 18.64
C ARG A 254 -10.90 -15.27 19.71
N ARG A 255 -11.72 -16.25 19.32
CA ARG A 255 -12.29 -17.27 20.24
C ARG A 255 -11.22 -18.17 20.86
N LEU A 256 -10.15 -18.50 20.13
CA LEU A 256 -9.06 -19.34 20.63
C LEU A 256 -8.14 -18.58 21.59
N LEU A 257 -7.87 -17.30 21.33
CA LEU A 257 -6.93 -16.46 22.08
C LEU A 257 -7.56 -15.62 23.20
N GLN A 258 -8.88 -15.65 23.37
CA GLN A 258 -9.53 -14.95 24.48
C GLN A 258 -9.15 -15.55 25.83
N SER A 259 -8.82 -14.67 26.77
CA SER A 259 -8.42 -15.03 28.15
C SER A 259 -9.24 -14.32 29.22
N ALA A 260 -10.30 -13.60 28.81
CA ALA A 260 -11.14 -12.78 29.70
C ALA A 260 -12.49 -13.43 30.04
N ARG A 261 -12.90 -14.47 29.31
CA ARG A 261 -14.17 -15.20 29.54
C ARG A 261 -13.90 -16.56 30.17
N PRO A 262 -14.74 -16.99 31.14
CA PRO A 262 -14.46 -18.19 31.92
C PRO A 262 -14.59 -19.45 31.06
N VAL A 263 -13.72 -20.42 31.31
CA VAL A 263 -13.65 -21.63 30.47
C VAL A 263 -14.78 -22.58 30.84
N ARG A 264 -15.38 -23.23 29.84
CA ARG A 264 -16.39 -24.27 30.08
C ARG A 264 -15.73 -25.56 30.57
N VAL A 265 -16.04 -25.98 31.79
CA VAL A 265 -15.51 -27.20 32.42
C VAL A 265 -16.58 -28.30 32.36
N ASN A 266 -16.41 -29.24 31.43
CA ASN A 266 -17.34 -30.36 31.25
C ASN A 266 -16.76 -31.61 31.91
N VAL A 267 -17.27 -31.96 33.09
CA VAL A 267 -16.99 -33.23 33.78
C VAL A 267 -18.34 -33.88 34.11
N VAL A 268 -18.47 -35.17 33.84
CA VAL A 268 -19.69 -35.93 34.13
C VAL A 268 -19.51 -36.62 35.47
N GLN A 269 -20.41 -36.37 36.42
CA GLN A 269 -20.38 -37.06 37.71
C GLN A 269 -20.71 -38.53 37.51
N MET A 270 -19.76 -39.41 37.87
CA MET A 270 -20.04 -40.83 37.91
C MET A 270 -20.94 -41.14 39.11
N PRO A 271 -21.89 -42.10 39.02
CA PRO A 271 -22.80 -42.42 40.12
C PRO A 271 -22.10 -42.86 41.42
N GLU A 272 -20.84 -43.30 41.31
CA GLU A 272 -20.00 -43.78 42.42
C GLU A 272 -19.18 -42.65 43.08
N ALA A 273 -19.06 -41.48 42.44
CA ALA A 273 -18.25 -40.37 42.93
C ALA A 273 -19.04 -39.49 43.91
N SER A 274 -18.45 -39.17 45.05
CA SER A 274 -19.05 -38.23 46.01
C SER A 274 -19.08 -36.81 45.43
N ASP A 275 -19.93 -35.94 45.99
CA ASP A 275 -19.99 -34.55 45.56
C ASP A 275 -18.67 -33.80 45.79
N HIS A 276 -17.92 -34.19 46.83
CA HIS A 276 -16.59 -33.63 47.11
C HIS A 276 -15.59 -34.05 46.03
N ASP A 277 -15.51 -35.36 45.73
CA ASP A 277 -14.60 -35.87 44.69
C ASP A 277 -14.95 -35.29 43.32
N PHE A 278 -16.23 -35.06 43.06
CA PHE A 278 -16.67 -34.43 41.82
C PHE A 278 -16.30 -32.94 41.73
N ILE A 279 -16.28 -32.20 42.84
CA ILE A 279 -15.78 -30.83 42.89
C ILE A 279 -14.27 -30.82 42.64
N GLU A 280 -13.54 -31.71 43.30
CA GLU A 280 -12.09 -31.86 43.12
C GLU A 280 -11.75 -32.23 41.66
N GLU A 281 -12.49 -33.14 41.02
CA GLU A 281 -12.30 -33.50 39.62
C GLU A 281 -12.56 -32.32 38.67
N LYS A 282 -13.59 -31.49 38.95
CA LYS A 282 -13.84 -30.25 38.20
C LYS A 282 -12.72 -29.25 38.36
N GLU A 283 -12.21 -29.07 39.57
CA GLU A 283 -11.12 -28.14 39.86
C GLU A 283 -9.80 -28.63 39.23
N ASN A 284 -9.52 -29.94 39.27
CA ASN A 284 -8.38 -30.54 38.57
C ASN A 284 -8.48 -30.32 37.06
N ARG A 285 -9.68 -30.49 36.49
CA ARG A 285 -9.91 -30.21 35.07
C ARG A 285 -9.78 -28.72 34.76
N LEU A 286 -10.24 -27.84 35.64
CA LEU A 286 -10.07 -26.39 35.52
C LEU A 286 -8.58 -26.03 35.57
N LEU A 287 -7.78 -26.64 36.44
CA LEU A 287 -6.34 -26.40 36.56
C LEU A 287 -5.62 -26.71 35.23
N GLN A 288 -5.91 -27.85 34.60
CA GLN A 288 -5.39 -28.20 33.27
C GLN A 288 -5.79 -27.15 32.20
N LEU A 289 -7.03 -26.67 32.23
CA LEU A 289 -7.49 -25.62 31.31
C LEU A 289 -6.85 -24.26 31.62
N CYS A 290 -6.51 -23.98 32.88
CA CYS A 290 -5.81 -22.78 33.31
C CYS A 290 -4.37 -22.77 32.83
N GLN A 291 -3.68 -23.91 32.78
CA GLN A 291 -2.35 -24.02 32.17
C GLN A 291 -2.36 -23.51 30.72
N ARG A 292 -3.37 -23.89 29.93
CA ARG A 292 -3.57 -23.32 28.59
C ARG A 292 -3.91 -21.83 28.63
N THR A 293 -4.84 -21.43 29.51
CA THR A 293 -5.33 -20.04 29.58
C THR A 293 -4.21 -19.05 29.92
N MET A 294 -3.29 -19.44 30.80
CA MET A 294 -2.10 -18.65 31.16
C MET A 294 -1.12 -18.46 29.98
N ALA A 295 -1.15 -19.34 28.98
CA ALA A 295 -0.27 -19.29 27.82
C ALA A 295 -0.85 -18.46 26.65
N LEU A 296 -2.18 -18.24 26.62
CA LEU A 296 -2.86 -17.47 25.56
C LEU A 296 -2.36 -16.03 25.38
N PRO A 297 -2.01 -15.27 26.43
CA PRO A 297 -1.64 -13.85 26.28
C PRO A 297 -0.47 -13.60 25.33
N VAL A 298 0.52 -14.50 25.26
CA VAL A 298 1.68 -14.33 24.36
C VAL A 298 1.23 -14.35 22.89
N GLY A 299 0.39 -15.32 22.52
CA GLY A 299 -0.21 -15.39 21.19
C GLY A 299 -1.17 -14.23 20.89
N ARG A 300 -1.93 -13.79 21.90
CA ARG A 300 -2.83 -12.63 21.80
C ARG A 300 -2.08 -11.32 21.52
N GLY A 301 -0.91 -11.14 22.15
CA GLY A 301 -0.02 -10.01 21.90
C GLY A 301 0.51 -9.98 20.46
N MET A 302 0.87 -11.14 19.91
CA MET A 302 1.25 -11.26 18.50
C MET A 302 0.09 -10.92 17.57
N PHE A 303 -1.12 -11.42 17.88
CA PHE A 303 -2.31 -11.20 17.07
C PHE A 303 -2.71 -9.72 16.98
N THR A 304 -2.66 -9.00 18.09
CA THR A 304 -3.09 -7.59 18.18
C THR A 304 -1.95 -6.58 18.08
N LEU A 305 -0.75 -7.01 17.66
CA LEU A 305 0.44 -6.18 17.60
C LEU A 305 0.23 -4.89 16.77
N PHE A 306 0.50 -3.74 17.39
CA PHE A 306 0.55 -2.41 16.77
C PHE A 306 -0.70 -2.02 15.97
N SER A 307 -1.90 -2.42 16.43
CA SER A 307 -3.18 -2.17 15.76
C SER A 307 -3.94 -0.93 16.26
N TYR A 308 -3.64 -0.44 17.46
CA TYR A 308 -4.46 0.55 18.17
C TYR A 308 -3.71 1.85 18.48
N HIS A 309 -4.42 2.97 18.37
CA HIS A 309 -3.93 4.30 18.78
C HIS A 309 -4.67 4.73 20.06
N PRO A 310 -4.00 4.78 21.22
CA PRO A 310 -4.64 5.18 22.46
C PRO A 310 -5.05 6.66 22.47
N ILE A 311 -6.19 6.94 23.10
CA ILE A 311 -6.65 8.29 23.38
C ILE A 311 -5.86 8.80 24.61
N PRO A 312 -5.13 9.93 24.52
CA PRO A 312 -4.27 10.40 25.62
C PRO A 312 -4.99 10.72 26.94
N ALA A 313 -6.31 10.90 26.92
CA ALA A 313 -7.11 11.18 28.11
C ALA A 313 -7.49 9.92 28.91
N GLU A 314 -7.40 8.73 28.30
CA GLU A 314 -7.87 7.48 28.89
C GLU A 314 -6.69 6.59 29.32
N GLN A 315 -6.93 5.80 30.36
CA GLN A 315 -6.05 4.68 30.68
C GLN A 315 -6.28 3.57 29.66
N LEU A 316 -5.23 2.85 29.31
CA LEU A 316 -5.34 1.71 28.41
C LEU A 316 -6.14 0.59 29.09
N PRO A 317 -7.24 0.11 28.50
CA PRO A 317 -7.95 -1.04 29.04
C PRO A 317 -7.08 -2.29 28.86
N ILE A 318 -6.59 -2.83 29.97
CA ILE A 318 -5.95 -4.14 30.04
C ILE A 318 -7.05 -5.16 30.34
N PRO A 319 -7.29 -6.14 29.44
CA PRO A 319 -8.32 -7.15 29.65
C PRO A 319 -7.95 -8.01 30.86
N LYS A 320 -8.93 -8.35 31.69
CA LYS A 320 -8.70 -9.19 32.88
C LYS A 320 -8.35 -10.62 32.44
N LEU A 321 -7.33 -11.21 33.06
CA LEU A 321 -7.03 -12.63 32.91
C LEU A 321 -7.89 -13.43 33.89
N ASN A 322 -8.85 -14.22 33.41
CA ASN A 322 -9.66 -15.06 34.28
C ASN A 322 -9.26 -16.53 34.25
N LEU A 323 -9.11 -17.09 35.44
CA LEU A 323 -8.76 -18.49 35.67
C LEU A 323 -9.95 -19.28 36.25
N THR A 324 -11.18 -18.79 36.02
CA THR A 324 -12.40 -19.40 36.53
C THR A 324 -13.11 -20.24 35.48
N GLY A 325 -13.80 -21.29 35.94
CA GLY A 325 -14.55 -22.22 35.13
C GLY A 325 -16.06 -22.02 35.25
N ARG A 326 -16.80 -22.38 34.19
CA ARG A 326 -18.27 -22.54 34.22
C ARG A 326 -18.63 -24.00 33.98
N ALA A 327 -19.22 -24.64 34.97
CA ALA A 327 -19.66 -26.03 34.85
C ALA A 327 -21.13 -26.09 34.38
N PRO A 328 -21.45 -26.71 33.22
CA PRO A 328 -22.82 -26.92 32.79
C PRO A 328 -23.49 -28.04 33.61
N PRO A 329 -24.83 -28.15 33.60
CA PRO A 329 -25.80 -27.33 32.86
C PRO A 329 -26.20 -26.01 33.54
N ARG A 330 -25.91 -25.84 34.84
CA ARG A 330 -26.30 -24.64 35.62
C ARG A 330 -25.35 -23.45 35.48
N ASN A 331 -24.22 -23.60 34.77
CA ASN A 331 -23.16 -22.60 34.63
C ASN A 331 -22.63 -22.08 35.98
N SER A 332 -22.49 -22.97 36.97
CA SER A 332 -21.90 -22.64 38.27
C SER A 332 -20.42 -22.26 38.10
N THR A 333 -19.97 -21.25 38.85
CA THR A 333 -18.56 -20.85 38.88
C THR A 333 -17.74 -21.87 39.66
N VAL A 334 -16.67 -22.34 39.06
CA VAL A 334 -15.60 -23.11 39.71
C VAL A 334 -14.39 -22.20 39.75
N ASP A 335 -13.76 -22.07 40.91
CA ASP A 335 -12.55 -21.25 41.09
C ASP A 335 -11.49 -22.08 41.80
N LEU A 336 -10.21 -21.82 41.52
CA LEU A 336 -9.07 -22.53 42.08
C LEU A 336 -8.65 -21.95 43.45
N ASN A 337 -9.14 -20.75 43.81
CA ASN A 337 -8.82 -20.10 45.08
C ASN A 337 -9.66 -20.63 46.27
N SER A 338 -10.50 -21.65 46.04
CA SER A 338 -11.41 -22.26 47.03
C SER A 338 -10.70 -23.10 48.09
N GLY A 339 -9.42 -23.44 47.88
CA GLY A 339 -8.59 -24.17 48.83
C GLY A 339 -8.75 -25.70 48.82
N ASN A 340 -9.50 -26.28 47.87
CA ASN A 340 -9.61 -27.75 47.76
C ASN A 340 -8.43 -28.39 47.00
N ILE A 341 -7.69 -27.61 46.20
CA ILE A 341 -6.48 -28.06 45.49
C ILE A 341 -5.30 -27.17 45.88
N ASP A 342 -4.16 -27.79 46.17
CA ASP A 342 -2.89 -27.10 46.38
C ASP A 342 -2.35 -26.53 45.06
N VAL A 343 -2.64 -25.25 44.81
CA VAL A 343 -2.12 -24.50 43.67
C VAL A 343 -0.85 -23.71 44.06
N PRO A 344 0.16 -23.60 43.16
CA PRO A 344 1.33 -22.78 43.44
C PRO A 344 0.96 -21.31 43.67
N PRO A 345 1.45 -20.64 44.73
CA PRO A 345 1.01 -19.29 45.10
C PRO A 345 1.35 -18.24 44.03
N ASN A 346 2.42 -18.44 43.26
CA ASN A 346 2.89 -17.51 42.22
C ASN A 346 2.40 -17.87 40.81
N MET A 347 1.48 -18.83 40.66
CA MET A 347 1.06 -19.41 39.39
C MET A 347 0.64 -18.36 38.34
N ALA A 348 -0.04 -17.29 38.75
CA ALA A 348 -0.56 -16.27 37.84
C ALA A 348 0.41 -15.10 37.53
N CYS A 349 1.58 -15.02 38.18
CA CYS A 349 2.47 -13.85 38.08
C CYS A 349 2.97 -13.61 36.65
N TRP A 350 3.57 -14.63 36.03
CA TRP A 350 4.05 -14.55 34.64
C TRP A 350 2.92 -14.41 33.64
N ALA A 351 1.80 -15.12 33.85
CA ALA A 351 0.64 -15.00 32.99
C ALA A 351 0.08 -13.56 32.97
N SER A 352 0.04 -12.91 34.13
CA SER A 352 -0.34 -11.50 34.29
C SER A 352 0.68 -10.57 33.63
N PHE A 353 1.98 -10.85 33.76
CA PHE A 353 3.03 -10.12 33.03
C PHE A 353 2.81 -10.21 31.51
N HIS A 354 2.61 -11.41 30.95
CA HIS A 354 2.33 -11.58 29.53
C HIS A 354 1.01 -10.92 29.10
N ASN A 355 -0.01 -10.90 29.97
CA ASN A 355 -1.28 -10.20 29.76
C ASN A 355 -1.06 -8.69 29.59
N GLY A 356 -0.25 -8.10 30.46
CA GLY A 356 0.18 -6.70 30.38
C GLY A 356 1.00 -6.37 29.15
N VAL A 357 1.96 -7.24 28.79
CA VAL A 357 2.75 -7.07 27.55
C VAL A 357 1.83 -7.08 26.33
N ALA A 358 0.94 -8.06 26.23
CA ALA A 358 0.00 -8.17 25.13
C ALA A 358 -0.92 -6.95 25.00
N ALA A 359 -1.39 -6.41 26.13
CA ALA A 359 -2.19 -5.20 26.13
C ALA A 359 -1.37 -3.97 25.69
N GLY A 360 -0.10 -3.84 26.08
CA GLY A 360 0.76 -2.73 25.66
C GLY A 360 1.22 -2.82 24.21
N LEU A 361 1.46 -4.04 23.69
CA LEU A 361 1.94 -4.26 22.33
C LEU A 361 0.92 -3.87 21.25
N LYS A 362 -0.36 -3.73 21.60
CA LYS A 362 -1.37 -3.21 20.65
C LYS A 362 -1.15 -1.75 20.27
N ILE A 363 -0.39 -0.98 21.05
CA ILE A 363 -0.13 0.43 20.81
C ILE A 363 0.77 0.60 19.57
N ALA A 364 0.26 1.26 18.54
CA ALA A 364 1.02 1.54 17.32
C ALA A 364 2.26 2.42 17.59
N PRO A 365 3.44 2.11 17.00
CA PRO A 365 4.68 2.89 17.18
C PRO A 365 4.53 4.37 16.79
N ALA A 366 3.66 4.66 15.81
CA ALA A 366 3.35 6.02 15.36
C ALA A 366 2.60 6.88 16.39
N SER A 367 2.07 6.28 17.46
CA SER A 367 1.29 6.99 18.48
C SER A 367 2.11 8.00 19.28
N ARG A 368 1.47 9.11 19.64
CA ARG A 368 2.06 10.17 20.46
C ARG A 368 1.68 9.99 21.91
N ILE A 369 2.50 9.21 22.60
CA ILE A 369 2.45 9.02 24.05
C ILE A 369 3.54 9.86 24.70
N ASP A 370 3.21 10.46 25.85
CA ASP A 370 4.09 11.27 26.70
C ASP A 370 4.40 10.56 28.04
N SER A 371 5.46 11.02 28.74
CA SER A 371 5.86 10.44 30.04
C SER A 371 4.75 10.47 31.09
N SER A 372 3.91 11.51 31.10
CA SER A 372 2.79 11.65 32.06
C SER A 372 1.73 10.56 31.86
N TRP A 373 1.45 10.20 30.61
CA TRP A 373 0.48 9.15 30.28
C TRP A 373 0.96 7.77 30.73
N ILE A 374 2.26 7.48 30.62
CA ILE A 374 2.84 6.21 31.11
C ILE A 374 2.64 6.07 32.63
N ILE A 375 2.83 7.15 33.38
CA ILE A 375 2.63 7.18 34.84
C ILE A 375 1.13 7.11 35.18
N TYR A 376 0.28 7.76 34.38
CA TYR A 376 -1.17 7.74 34.55
C TYR A 376 -1.76 6.31 34.49
N ASN A 377 -1.14 5.42 33.71
CA ASN A 377 -1.54 4.01 33.60
C ASN A 377 -1.10 3.13 34.79
N LYS A 378 -0.39 3.68 35.79
CA LYS A 378 0.03 2.91 36.95
C LYS A 378 -1.20 2.46 37.77
N PRO A 379 -1.44 1.15 37.96
CA PRO A 379 -2.59 0.68 38.72
C PRO A 379 -2.42 1.03 40.21
N LYS A 380 -3.55 1.22 40.88
CA LYS A 380 -3.58 1.49 42.33
C LYS A 380 -3.43 0.20 43.17
N ASN A 381 -3.75 -0.95 42.59
CA ASN A 381 -3.74 -2.25 43.25
C ASN A 381 -2.39 -2.95 43.07
N ALA A 382 -1.88 -3.57 44.15
CA ALA A 382 -0.60 -4.28 44.13
C ALA A 382 -0.64 -5.55 43.25
N GLU A 383 -1.76 -6.26 43.20
CA GLU A 383 -1.94 -7.47 42.38
C GLU A 383 -1.78 -7.20 40.87
N GLN A 384 -2.14 -6.00 40.42
CA GLN A 384 -2.01 -5.55 39.03
C GLN A 384 -0.61 -5.00 38.70
N ALA A 385 0.31 -4.95 39.68
CA ALA A 385 1.67 -4.49 39.44
C ALA A 385 2.43 -5.38 38.45
N ASN A 386 2.15 -6.69 38.44
CA ASN A 386 2.70 -7.64 37.48
C ASN A 386 2.25 -7.34 36.04
N GLU A 387 0.97 -7.02 35.85
CA GLU A 387 0.45 -6.62 34.53
C GLU A 387 1.07 -5.30 34.08
N TYR A 388 1.18 -4.32 34.98
CA TYR A 388 1.81 -3.04 34.66
C TYR A 388 3.30 -3.18 34.32
N ALA A 389 4.02 -4.09 34.97
CA ALA A 389 5.40 -4.41 34.62
C ALA A 389 5.53 -4.92 33.17
N GLY A 390 4.62 -5.80 32.75
CA GLY A 390 4.54 -6.26 31.37
C GLY A 390 4.19 -5.13 30.39
N PHE A 391 3.25 -4.27 30.76
CA PHE A 391 2.91 -3.08 29.98
C PHE A 391 4.11 -2.15 29.74
N LEU A 392 4.95 -1.92 30.76
CA LEU A 392 6.19 -1.13 30.62
C LEU A 392 7.18 -1.77 29.64
N MET A 393 7.34 -3.09 29.68
CA MET A 393 8.17 -3.81 28.72
C MET A 393 7.69 -3.61 27.28
N ALA A 394 6.38 -3.72 27.06
CA ALA A 394 5.78 -3.52 25.74
C ALA A 394 6.02 -2.12 25.18
N LEU A 395 5.94 -1.08 26.01
CA LEU A 395 6.27 0.30 25.61
C LEU A 395 7.74 0.47 25.25
N GLY A 396 8.62 -0.35 25.83
CA GLY A 396 10.03 -0.41 25.46
C GLY A 396 10.23 -1.00 24.07
N LEU A 397 9.58 -2.15 23.82
CA LEU A 397 9.60 -2.83 22.51
C LEU A 397 8.97 -1.98 21.40
N SER A 398 7.97 -1.13 21.70
CA SER A 398 7.39 -0.18 20.75
C SER A 398 8.23 1.09 20.55
N GLY A 399 9.29 1.28 21.34
CA GLY A 399 10.16 2.46 21.34
C GLY A 399 9.62 3.68 22.10
N HIS A 400 8.43 3.60 22.70
CA HIS A 400 7.82 4.72 23.44
C HIS A 400 8.46 4.98 24.80
N LEU A 401 9.11 3.99 25.40
CA LEU A 401 9.74 4.12 26.71
C LEU A 401 10.94 5.07 26.73
N THR A 402 11.52 5.39 25.56
CA THR A 402 12.56 6.44 25.43
C THR A 402 12.10 7.83 25.90
N LYS A 403 10.78 8.07 25.94
CA LYS A 403 10.18 9.33 26.35
C LYS A 403 9.95 9.42 27.86
N LEU A 404 10.08 8.31 28.59
CA LEU A 404 9.94 8.28 30.05
C LEU A 404 11.14 8.97 30.69
N ALA A 405 10.89 9.88 31.63
CA ALA A 405 11.97 10.57 32.33
C ALA A 405 12.82 9.59 33.17
N THR A 406 14.14 9.72 33.10
CA THR A 406 15.11 8.84 33.78
C THR A 406 14.89 8.78 35.29
N LEU A 407 14.47 9.88 35.93
CA LEU A 407 14.14 9.91 37.36
C LEU A 407 13.00 8.94 37.72
N ASN A 408 12.00 8.82 36.86
CA ASN A 408 10.90 7.89 37.08
C ASN A 408 11.36 6.44 36.92
N ILE A 409 12.29 6.17 35.99
CA ILE A 409 12.89 4.84 35.84
C ILE A 409 13.59 4.43 37.16
N HIS A 410 14.35 5.34 37.78
CA HIS A 410 14.95 5.09 39.09
C HIS A 410 13.90 4.89 40.20
N ASP A 411 12.82 5.67 40.23
CA ASP A 411 11.72 5.49 41.19
C ASP A 411 11.00 4.13 41.05
N TYR A 412 10.92 3.57 39.83
CA TYR A 412 10.37 2.24 39.65
C TYR A 412 11.32 1.13 40.11
N LEU A 413 12.62 1.25 39.81
CA LEU A 413 13.62 0.22 40.16
C LEU A 413 13.89 0.16 41.67
N THR A 414 13.89 1.31 42.35
CA THR A 414 14.09 1.39 43.81
C THR A 414 12.98 0.73 44.63
N LYS A 415 11.80 0.46 44.03
CA LYS A 415 10.70 -0.27 44.69
C LYS A 415 11.00 -1.76 44.89
N GLY A 416 12.04 -2.30 44.25
CA GLY A 416 12.48 -3.68 44.46
C GLY A 416 11.53 -4.76 43.92
N HIS A 417 10.50 -4.40 43.15
CA HIS A 417 9.60 -5.37 42.54
C HIS A 417 10.28 -6.03 41.33
N GLU A 418 10.46 -7.36 41.40
CA GLU A 418 11.23 -8.15 40.44
C GLU A 418 10.73 -7.98 38.99
N MET A 419 9.42 -8.21 38.75
CA MET A 419 8.83 -8.14 37.41
C MET A 419 8.94 -6.74 36.79
N THR A 420 8.76 -5.69 37.60
CA THR A 420 8.87 -4.30 37.12
C THR A 420 10.31 -3.99 36.69
N SER A 421 11.28 -4.51 37.42
CA SER A 421 12.70 -4.39 37.08
C SER A 421 13.01 -5.11 35.77
N ILE A 422 12.57 -6.36 35.60
CA ILE A 422 12.72 -7.12 34.34
C ILE A 422 12.11 -6.33 33.16
N GLY A 423 10.86 -5.89 33.30
CA GLY A 423 10.14 -5.20 32.23
C GLY A 423 10.78 -3.87 31.84
N LEU A 424 11.26 -3.09 32.80
CA LEU A 424 11.96 -1.83 32.53
C LEU A 424 13.35 -2.05 31.94
N LEU A 425 14.15 -2.96 32.48
CA LEU A 425 15.51 -3.19 31.98
C LEU A 425 15.48 -3.70 30.53
N LEU A 426 14.63 -4.68 30.22
CA LEU A 426 14.46 -5.14 28.84
C LEU A 426 13.83 -4.07 27.94
N GLY A 427 12.81 -3.37 28.43
CA GLY A 427 12.11 -2.34 27.65
C GLY A 427 13.01 -1.16 27.27
N VAL A 428 13.78 -0.63 28.22
CA VAL A 428 14.69 0.50 27.98
C VAL A 428 15.84 0.08 27.07
N SER A 429 16.34 -1.15 27.24
CA SER A 429 17.41 -1.70 26.40
C SER A 429 16.95 -1.93 24.96
N ALA A 430 15.77 -2.51 24.76
CA ALA A 430 15.17 -2.70 23.44
C ALA A 430 14.93 -1.38 22.71
N ALA A 431 14.54 -0.33 23.44
CA ALA A 431 14.35 1.00 22.89
C ALA A 431 15.67 1.69 22.45
N LYS A 432 16.81 1.18 22.90
CA LYS A 432 18.17 1.68 22.64
C LYS A 432 19.04 0.66 21.90
N LEU A 433 18.40 -0.14 21.05
CA LEU A 433 19.03 -1.21 20.27
C LEU A 433 20.27 -0.73 19.50
N GLY A 434 21.44 -1.30 19.81
CA GLY A 434 22.71 -1.01 19.13
C GLY A 434 23.26 0.41 19.28
N THR A 435 22.75 1.22 20.22
CA THR A 435 23.14 2.64 20.35
C THR A 435 24.33 2.89 21.27
N MET A 436 24.73 1.93 22.11
CA MET A 436 25.75 2.11 23.15
C MET A 436 25.47 3.29 24.12
N ASP A 437 24.21 3.52 24.49
CA ASP A 437 23.86 4.59 25.42
C ASP A 437 24.50 4.36 26.80
N MET A 438 25.35 5.29 27.23
CA MET A 438 26.08 5.21 28.50
C MET A 438 25.17 5.30 29.72
N ALA A 439 24.04 6.02 29.65
CA ALA A 439 23.12 6.11 30.78
C ALA A 439 22.48 4.75 31.06
N ILE A 440 22.06 4.05 30.01
CA ILE A 440 21.45 2.72 30.12
C ILE A 440 22.50 1.67 30.46
N THR A 441 23.71 1.77 29.89
CA THR A 441 24.82 0.90 30.27
C THR A 441 25.10 0.96 31.77
N ARG A 442 25.20 2.16 32.36
CA ARG A 442 25.41 2.32 33.80
C ARG A 442 24.25 1.74 34.61
N LEU A 443 23.01 1.95 34.15
CA LEU A 443 21.82 1.40 34.79
C LEU A 443 21.87 -0.13 34.83
N LEU A 444 22.20 -0.78 33.71
CA LEU A 444 22.29 -2.23 33.60
C LEU A 444 23.48 -2.79 34.38
N SER A 445 24.63 -2.11 34.35
CA SER A 445 25.86 -2.54 35.02
C SER A 445 25.68 -2.69 36.53
N ILE A 446 24.83 -1.86 37.16
CA ILE A 446 24.51 -1.98 38.59
C ILE A 446 23.80 -3.30 38.92
N HIS A 447 23.08 -3.88 37.96
CA HIS A 447 22.34 -5.13 38.14
C HIS A 447 23.15 -6.36 37.74
N ILE A 448 24.38 -6.19 37.24
CA ILE A 448 25.27 -7.28 36.82
C ILE A 448 26.54 -7.22 37.69
N PRO A 449 26.72 -8.15 38.64
CA PRO A 449 27.87 -8.20 39.55
C PRO A 449 29.23 -8.05 38.86
N ALA A 450 29.41 -8.65 37.68
CA ALA A 450 30.67 -8.66 36.96
C ALA A 450 31.05 -7.33 36.28
N LEU A 451 30.08 -6.43 36.06
CA LEU A 451 30.31 -5.11 35.46
C LEU A 451 30.40 -4.00 36.51
N LEU A 452 30.19 -4.32 37.78
CA LEU A 452 30.30 -3.37 38.89
C LEU A 452 31.78 -3.03 39.14
N PRO A 453 32.12 -1.74 39.33
CA PRO A 453 33.44 -1.37 39.80
C PRO A 453 33.74 -2.03 41.16
N PRO A 454 34.99 -2.42 41.45
CA PRO A 454 35.36 -3.04 42.73
C PRO A 454 35.13 -2.15 43.96
N THR A 455 34.72 -0.89 43.76
CA THR A 455 34.43 0.11 44.81
C THR A 455 32.94 0.22 45.17
N SER A 456 32.02 -0.42 44.43
CA SER A 456 30.58 -0.37 44.72
C SER A 456 30.15 -1.43 45.74
N THR A 457 29.09 -1.14 46.50
CA THR A 457 28.47 -2.08 47.44
C THR A 457 27.82 -3.23 46.69
N GLU A 458 27.99 -4.47 47.18
CA GLU A 458 27.22 -5.62 46.72
C GLU A 458 25.73 -5.37 46.97
N LEU A 459 24.91 -5.57 45.94
CA LEU A 459 23.46 -5.41 45.98
C LEU A 459 22.81 -6.78 45.82
N ASP A 460 21.81 -7.06 46.66
CA ASP A 460 20.99 -8.27 46.56
C ASP A 460 20.03 -8.15 45.37
N VAL A 461 20.51 -8.49 44.16
CA VAL A 461 19.72 -8.44 42.93
C VAL A 461 19.13 -9.83 42.64
N PRO A 462 17.80 -9.96 42.47
CA PRO A 462 17.17 -11.23 42.12
C PRO A 462 17.71 -11.81 40.81
N HIS A 463 17.83 -13.13 40.73
CA HIS A 463 18.44 -13.83 39.60
C HIS A 463 17.82 -13.47 38.24
N ASN A 464 16.49 -13.51 38.11
CA ASN A 464 15.81 -13.18 36.85
C ASN A 464 16.05 -11.73 36.39
N VAL A 465 16.29 -10.81 37.32
CA VAL A 465 16.64 -9.41 37.01
C VAL A 465 18.06 -9.34 36.44
N GLN A 466 19.00 -10.13 36.96
CA GLN A 466 20.35 -10.23 36.41
C GLN A 466 20.31 -10.81 34.99
N VAL A 467 19.53 -11.87 34.75
CA VAL A 467 19.32 -12.46 33.41
C VAL A 467 18.77 -11.40 32.43
N ALA A 468 17.77 -10.62 32.87
CA ALA A 468 17.20 -9.53 32.08
C ALA A 468 18.22 -8.41 31.80
N ALA A 469 19.06 -8.05 32.78
CA ALA A 469 20.10 -7.05 32.63
C ALA A 469 21.18 -7.49 31.63
N VAL A 470 21.60 -8.75 31.66
CA VAL A 470 22.58 -9.34 30.74
C VAL A 470 22.09 -9.26 29.30
N ILE A 471 20.84 -9.68 29.03
CA ILE A 471 20.24 -9.50 27.70
C ILE A 471 20.14 -8.02 27.34
N GLY A 472 19.81 -7.15 28.31
CA GLY A 472 19.77 -5.71 28.12
C GLY A 472 21.10 -5.15 27.60
N ILE A 473 22.24 -5.59 28.16
CA ILE A 473 23.58 -5.24 27.64
C ILE A 473 23.74 -5.75 26.22
N GLY A 474 23.35 -6.99 25.93
CA GLY A 474 23.37 -7.55 24.58
C GLY A 474 22.60 -6.70 23.55
N LEU A 475 21.40 -6.23 23.91
CA LEU A 475 20.57 -5.38 23.05
C LEU A 475 21.18 -3.98 22.84
N VAL A 476 21.69 -3.34 23.90
CA VAL A 476 22.29 -1.99 23.80
C VAL A 476 23.58 -2.00 22.98
N TYR A 477 24.39 -3.06 23.12
CA TYR A 477 25.67 -3.23 22.43
C TYR A 477 25.56 -4.09 21.16
N GLN A 478 24.36 -4.34 20.67
CA GLN A 478 24.16 -5.23 19.53
C GLN A 478 24.93 -4.76 18.29
N GLY A 479 25.78 -5.64 17.74
CA GLY A 479 26.59 -5.37 16.55
C GLY A 479 27.72 -4.36 16.73
N THR A 480 28.09 -4.03 17.97
CA THR A 480 29.15 -3.03 18.26
C THR A 480 30.52 -3.65 18.48
N ALA A 481 30.57 -4.96 18.73
CA ALA A 481 31.78 -5.72 19.05
C ALA A 481 32.64 -5.07 20.17
N HIS A 482 32.00 -4.50 21.20
CA HIS A 482 32.71 -3.85 22.28
C HIS A 482 33.51 -4.85 23.13
N ARG A 483 34.83 -4.64 23.21
CA ARG A 483 35.79 -5.59 23.79
C ARG A 483 35.48 -5.96 25.24
N HIS A 484 35.33 -4.97 26.12
CA HIS A 484 35.20 -5.22 27.56
C HIS A 484 33.91 -5.98 27.90
N THR A 485 32.79 -5.61 27.27
CA THR A 485 31.52 -6.33 27.46
C THR A 485 31.60 -7.77 26.93
N ALA A 486 32.28 -8.00 25.80
CA ALA A 486 32.44 -9.35 25.28
C ALA A 486 33.30 -10.23 26.21
N GLU A 487 34.37 -9.67 26.78
CA GLU A 487 35.23 -10.35 27.76
C GLU A 487 34.48 -10.73 29.03
N VAL A 488 33.70 -9.80 29.59
CA VAL A 488 32.87 -10.08 30.77
C VAL A 488 31.80 -11.13 30.45
N LEU A 489 31.08 -11.00 29.35
CA LEU A 489 30.04 -11.95 28.97
C LEU A 489 30.60 -13.36 28.71
N LEU A 490 31.82 -13.48 28.19
CA LEU A 490 32.49 -14.78 28.04
C LEU A 490 32.75 -15.46 29.38
N ALA A 491 33.23 -14.71 30.37
CA ALA A 491 33.41 -15.22 31.73
C ALA A 491 32.07 -15.64 32.35
N GLU A 492 31.01 -14.84 32.14
CA GLU A 492 29.68 -15.10 32.69
C GLU A 492 28.98 -16.34 32.10
N ILE A 493 29.31 -16.76 30.87
CA ILE A 493 28.83 -18.05 30.32
C ILE A 493 29.29 -19.20 31.20
N GLY A 494 30.56 -19.19 31.59
CA GLY A 494 31.19 -20.23 32.40
C GLY A 494 31.17 -19.99 33.90
N ARG A 495 30.20 -19.22 34.42
CA ARG A 495 30.20 -18.76 35.81
C ARG A 495 30.13 -19.94 36.81
N PRO A 496 31.07 -20.05 37.77
CA PRO A 496 31.04 -21.10 38.80
C PRO A 496 29.90 -20.89 39.82
N PRO A 497 29.43 -21.94 40.52
CA PRO A 497 28.41 -21.83 41.55
C PRO A 497 29.00 -21.25 42.85
N GLY A 498 28.18 -20.50 43.59
CA GLY A 498 28.56 -19.84 44.84
C GLY A 498 29.00 -18.39 44.67
N PRO A 499 29.43 -17.73 45.76
CA PRO A 499 29.88 -18.32 47.03
C PRO A 499 28.74 -18.88 47.90
N GLU A 500 29.03 -19.97 48.64
CA GLU A 500 28.15 -20.56 49.66
C GLU A 500 26.75 -20.96 49.16
N MET A 501 25.73 -20.11 49.36
CA MET A 501 24.34 -20.35 48.94
C MET A 501 23.90 -19.48 47.75
N GLU A 502 24.76 -18.59 47.28
CA GLU A 502 24.44 -17.66 46.19
C GLU A 502 24.60 -18.32 44.82
N TYR A 503 23.84 -17.81 43.83
CA TYR A 503 23.95 -18.20 42.42
C TYR A 503 23.80 -19.70 42.13
N CYS A 504 22.99 -20.40 42.93
CA CYS A 504 22.74 -21.84 42.76
C CYS A 504 21.47 -22.15 41.92
N THR A 505 20.55 -21.19 41.80
CA THR A 505 19.27 -21.36 41.10
C THR A 505 19.33 -20.90 39.64
N ASP A 506 18.62 -21.60 38.75
CA ASP A 506 18.37 -21.21 37.34
C ASP A 506 19.62 -20.78 36.55
N ARG A 507 20.77 -21.39 36.83
CA ARG A 507 22.06 -21.04 36.22
C ARG A 507 22.07 -21.26 34.70
N GLU A 508 21.29 -22.23 34.23
CA GLU A 508 21.11 -22.54 32.81
C GLU A 508 20.55 -21.32 32.05
N SER A 509 19.56 -20.63 32.61
CA SER A 509 18.99 -19.41 32.01
C SER A 509 19.99 -18.25 31.96
N TYR A 510 20.85 -18.11 32.97
CA TYR A 510 21.85 -17.05 33.03
C TYR A 510 23.00 -17.27 32.04
N SER A 511 23.50 -18.51 31.96
CA SER A 511 24.47 -18.92 30.95
C SER A 511 23.92 -18.73 29.53
N LEU A 512 22.68 -19.17 29.29
CA LEU A 512 21.99 -18.96 28.01
C LEU A 512 21.90 -17.45 27.67
N ALA A 513 21.49 -16.62 28.62
CA ALA A 513 21.39 -15.18 28.42
C ALA A 513 22.74 -14.52 28.14
N SER A 514 23.80 -14.94 28.82
CA SER A 514 25.16 -14.46 28.59
C SER A 514 25.67 -14.83 27.19
N GLY A 515 25.39 -16.07 26.76
CA GLY A 515 25.70 -16.52 25.40
C GLY A 515 24.92 -15.77 24.30
N LEU A 516 23.61 -15.57 24.51
CA LEU A 516 22.78 -14.76 23.60
C LEU A 516 23.26 -13.30 23.55
N ALA A 517 23.56 -12.69 24.69
CA ALA A 517 24.05 -11.32 24.77
C ALA A 517 25.41 -11.17 24.09
N LEU A 518 26.36 -12.10 24.32
CA LEU A 518 27.65 -12.13 23.62
C LEU A 518 27.46 -12.26 22.11
N GLY A 519 26.56 -13.16 21.70
CA GLY A 519 26.17 -13.35 20.30
C GLY A 519 25.62 -12.06 19.67
N MET A 520 24.78 -11.31 20.38
CA MET A 520 24.26 -10.01 19.94
C MET A 520 25.36 -8.95 19.84
N VAL A 521 26.28 -8.87 20.81
CA VAL A 521 27.39 -7.90 20.79
C VAL A 521 28.26 -8.08 19.54
N CYS A 522 28.59 -9.32 19.21
CA CYS A 522 29.48 -9.68 18.11
C CYS A 522 28.74 -10.12 16.82
N LEU A 523 27.46 -9.78 16.71
CA LEU A 523 26.53 -10.29 15.69
C LEU A 523 27.08 -10.14 14.26
N GLY A 524 27.28 -11.26 13.56
CA GLY A 524 27.67 -11.33 12.15
C GLY A 524 29.07 -10.79 11.82
N HIS A 525 29.93 -10.55 12.80
CA HIS A 525 31.30 -10.05 12.56
C HIS A 525 32.28 -11.17 12.13
N GLY A 526 31.95 -12.43 12.43
CA GLY A 526 32.78 -13.59 12.13
C GLY A 526 34.11 -13.57 12.88
N SER A 527 35.19 -13.97 12.20
CA SER A 527 36.54 -14.04 12.77
C SER A 527 37.23 -12.68 12.91
N ASN A 528 36.70 -11.64 12.27
CA ASN A 528 37.33 -10.32 12.17
C ASN A 528 36.90 -9.40 13.33
N LEU A 529 36.99 -9.90 14.56
CA LEU A 529 36.65 -9.13 15.75
C LEU A 529 37.79 -8.16 16.10
N ILE A 530 37.58 -6.87 15.85
CA ILE A 530 38.56 -5.82 16.07
C ILE A 530 38.95 -5.77 17.56
N GLY A 531 40.23 -5.99 17.86
CA GLY A 531 40.76 -5.93 19.23
C GLY A 531 40.42 -7.11 20.14
N MET A 532 39.85 -8.20 19.62
CA MET A 532 39.52 -9.41 20.43
C MET A 532 40.27 -10.67 20.01
N SER A 533 41.25 -10.55 19.09
CA SER A 533 42.10 -11.67 18.66
C SER A 533 42.85 -12.33 19.81
N ASP A 534 43.30 -11.56 20.81
CA ASP A 534 44.03 -12.10 21.97
C ASP A 534 43.13 -12.89 22.94
N LEU A 535 41.81 -12.69 22.87
CA LEU A 535 40.86 -13.31 23.80
C LEU A 535 40.51 -14.76 23.40
N ASN A 536 40.81 -15.16 22.17
CA ASN A 536 40.46 -16.46 21.58
C ASN A 536 38.99 -16.87 21.85
N VAL A 537 38.06 -15.93 21.62
CA VAL A 537 36.61 -16.14 21.80
C VAL A 537 36.11 -17.49 21.26
N PRO A 538 36.46 -17.93 20.04
CA PRO A 538 35.96 -19.19 19.50
C PRO A 538 36.47 -20.42 20.25
N GLU A 539 37.71 -20.40 20.75
CA GLU A 539 38.28 -21.54 21.48
C GLU A 539 37.63 -21.69 22.85
N GLN A 540 37.37 -20.57 23.54
CA GLN A 540 36.67 -20.59 24.83
C GLN A 540 35.22 -21.07 24.67
N LEU A 541 34.51 -20.58 23.65
CA LEU A 541 33.16 -21.06 23.33
C LEU A 541 33.14 -22.55 22.98
N TYR A 542 34.18 -23.04 22.29
CA TYR A 542 34.31 -24.47 21.99
C TYR A 542 34.51 -25.29 23.28
N GLN A 543 35.34 -24.80 24.22
CA GLN A 543 35.51 -25.43 25.54
C GLN A 543 34.22 -25.45 26.36
N TYR A 544 33.42 -24.38 26.31
CA TYR A 544 32.09 -24.34 26.94
C TYR A 544 31.08 -25.28 26.27
N MET A 545 31.21 -25.53 24.95
CA MET A 545 30.31 -26.42 24.23
C MET A 545 30.63 -27.92 24.40
N VAL A 546 31.90 -28.30 24.35
CA VAL A 546 32.33 -29.72 24.34
C VAL A 546 32.74 -30.20 25.73
N GLY A 547 33.11 -29.28 26.63
CA GLY A 547 33.69 -29.58 27.93
C GLY A 547 35.22 -29.49 27.90
N GLY A 548 35.80 -29.19 29.06
CA GLY A 548 37.24 -28.97 29.24
C GLY A 548 37.56 -28.66 30.70
N MET A 549 38.83 -28.38 31.03
CA MET A 549 39.20 -27.99 32.40
C MET A 549 38.80 -26.54 32.70
N HIS A 550 38.16 -26.33 33.85
CA HIS A 550 37.77 -25.01 34.30
C HIS A 550 38.94 -24.27 34.96
N ARG A 551 39.20 -23.01 34.57
CA ARG A 551 40.37 -22.23 35.02
C ARG A 551 40.15 -21.43 36.30
N GLU A 552 38.90 -21.17 36.69
CA GLU A 552 38.57 -20.29 37.83
C GLU A 552 37.72 -21.00 38.87
N LYS A 553 38.05 -20.82 40.16
CA LYS A 553 37.31 -21.37 41.30
C LYS A 553 37.16 -20.29 42.37
N HIS A 554 35.96 -20.14 42.92
CA HIS A 554 35.76 -19.33 44.13
C HIS A 554 36.55 -19.93 45.31
N LYS A 555 37.02 -19.06 46.22
CA LYS A 555 37.78 -19.47 47.41
C LYS A 555 36.95 -20.35 48.37
N SER A 556 35.63 -20.12 48.44
CA SER A 556 34.64 -20.98 49.10
C SER A 556 33.73 -21.64 48.06
N PRO A 557 33.58 -22.98 48.08
CA PRO A 557 32.68 -23.68 47.17
C PRO A 557 31.21 -23.51 47.60
N SER A 558 30.28 -23.75 46.66
CA SER A 558 28.84 -23.74 46.97
C SER A 558 28.42 -24.95 47.81
N TYR A 559 27.35 -24.81 48.60
CA TYR A 559 26.77 -25.90 49.39
C TYR A 559 25.72 -26.74 48.65
N GLN A 560 25.16 -26.22 47.55
CA GLN A 560 24.09 -26.89 46.80
C GLN A 560 24.60 -27.63 45.56
N ILE A 561 25.57 -27.05 44.84
CA ILE A 561 26.07 -27.59 43.57
C ILE A 561 27.56 -27.88 43.69
N LYS A 562 27.92 -29.15 43.50
CA LYS A 562 29.31 -29.60 43.45
C LYS A 562 29.70 -29.90 42.01
N GLU A 563 30.37 -28.96 41.37
CA GLU A 563 30.99 -29.17 40.06
C GLU A 563 32.36 -29.85 40.20
N GLY A 564 32.71 -30.69 39.23
CA GLY A 564 34.05 -31.28 39.13
C GLY A 564 35.08 -30.28 38.58
N ASP A 565 36.27 -30.77 38.22
CA ASP A 565 37.30 -29.94 37.57
C ASP A 565 37.01 -29.65 36.09
N THR A 566 35.98 -30.29 35.55
CA THR A 566 35.50 -30.12 34.18
C THR A 566 34.34 -29.13 34.12
N ILE A 567 34.32 -28.32 33.07
CA ILE A 567 33.21 -27.42 32.73
C ILE A 567 31.91 -28.22 32.62
N ASN A 568 30.84 -27.70 33.23
CA ASN A 568 29.52 -28.30 33.15
C ASN A 568 28.85 -27.95 31.81
N VAL A 569 28.89 -28.90 30.88
CA VAL A 569 28.30 -28.77 29.53
C VAL A 569 26.77 -28.57 29.60
N ASP A 570 26.10 -29.12 30.61
CA ASP A 570 24.64 -28.99 30.75
C ASP A 570 24.17 -27.55 30.95
N VAL A 571 25.02 -26.70 31.53
CA VAL A 571 24.74 -25.29 31.77
C VAL A 571 25.26 -24.43 30.62
N THR A 572 26.47 -24.72 30.14
CA THR A 572 27.24 -23.81 29.27
C THR A 572 27.05 -24.05 27.76
N CYS A 573 26.66 -25.27 27.35
CA CYS A 573 26.49 -25.66 25.95
C CYS A 573 25.46 -24.82 25.17
N PRO A 574 24.22 -24.58 25.64
CA PRO A 574 23.22 -23.87 24.84
C PRO A 574 23.61 -22.41 24.60
N GLY A 575 24.14 -21.73 25.62
CA GLY A 575 24.65 -20.37 25.51
C GLY A 575 25.82 -20.26 24.53
N ALA A 576 26.80 -21.16 24.64
CA ALA A 576 27.96 -21.18 23.75
C ALA A 576 27.59 -21.48 22.28
N THR A 577 26.68 -22.43 22.07
CA THR A 577 26.20 -22.83 20.74
C THR A 577 25.47 -21.68 20.03
N LEU A 578 24.60 -20.96 20.74
CA LEU A 578 23.91 -19.80 20.17
C LEU A 578 24.83 -18.59 19.99
N ALA A 579 25.82 -18.40 20.86
CA ALA A 579 26.86 -17.40 20.66
C ALA A 579 27.64 -17.67 19.36
N PHE A 580 28.05 -18.91 19.11
CA PHE A 580 28.66 -19.30 17.82
C PHE A 580 27.75 -18.98 16.63
N ALA A 581 26.47 -19.36 16.72
CA ALA A 581 25.50 -19.12 15.66
C ALA A 581 25.38 -17.63 15.29
N MET A 582 25.37 -16.75 16.30
CA MET A 582 25.22 -15.30 16.08
C MET A 582 26.53 -14.63 15.65
N ILE A 583 27.67 -15.00 16.22
CA ILE A 583 28.98 -14.42 15.85
C ILE A 583 29.30 -14.72 14.39
N TYR A 584 29.08 -15.97 13.96
CA TYR A 584 29.39 -16.46 12.62
C TYR A 584 28.17 -16.51 11.68
N LEU A 585 27.11 -15.78 12.03
CA LEU A 585 25.85 -15.75 11.29
C LEU A 585 26.07 -15.33 9.82
N LYS A 586 25.65 -16.19 8.87
CA LYS A 586 25.77 -15.97 7.42
C LYS A 586 27.21 -15.72 6.92
N THR A 587 28.21 -16.25 7.63
CA THR A 587 29.63 -16.10 7.24
C THR A 587 30.15 -17.26 6.40
N ASN A 588 29.42 -18.38 6.35
CA ASN A 588 29.77 -19.62 5.66
C ASN A 588 31.16 -20.19 6.07
N ASN A 589 31.60 -19.91 7.30
CA ASN A 589 32.87 -20.41 7.80
C ASN A 589 32.78 -21.91 8.12
N ARG A 590 33.29 -22.74 7.19
CA ARG A 590 33.27 -24.21 7.30
C ARG A 590 34.02 -24.71 8.54
N SER A 591 35.16 -24.10 8.89
CA SER A 591 36.00 -24.59 10.00
C SER A 591 35.24 -24.65 11.34
N ILE A 592 34.38 -23.66 11.60
CA ILE A 592 33.60 -23.60 12.84
C ILE A 592 32.27 -24.36 12.68
N ALA A 593 31.67 -24.31 11.49
CA ALA A 593 30.47 -25.09 11.19
C ALA A 593 30.69 -26.61 11.35
N ASP A 594 31.89 -27.09 11.03
CA ASP A 594 32.27 -28.51 11.15
C ASP A 594 32.46 -28.91 12.63
N TRP A 595 32.88 -27.99 13.50
CA TRP A 595 32.92 -28.23 14.96
C TRP A 595 31.52 -28.40 15.56
N LEU A 596 30.51 -27.81 14.91
CA LEU A 596 29.10 -27.89 15.25
C LEU A 596 28.40 -29.05 14.52
N GLN A 597 29.12 -29.97 13.89
CA GLN A 597 28.49 -31.14 13.29
C GLN A 597 27.94 -32.08 14.38
N ALA A 598 26.84 -32.76 14.07
CA ALA A 598 26.35 -33.85 14.91
C ALA A 598 27.40 -34.98 14.93
N PRO A 599 27.66 -35.60 16.09
CA PRO A 599 28.65 -36.66 16.17
C PRO A 599 28.20 -37.90 15.39
N ASP A 600 29.08 -38.45 14.56
CA ASP A 600 28.78 -39.57 13.67
C ASP A 600 29.01 -40.96 14.33
N THR A 601 29.39 -41.00 15.61
CA THR A 601 29.65 -42.25 16.35
C THR A 601 28.72 -42.38 17.55
N MET A 602 28.24 -43.59 17.84
CA MET A 602 27.35 -43.87 18.97
C MET A 602 27.93 -43.38 20.30
N TYR A 603 29.21 -43.65 20.55
CA TYR A 603 29.90 -43.25 21.78
C TYR A 603 29.82 -41.73 22.01
N LEU A 604 30.07 -40.92 20.98
CA LEU A 604 30.00 -39.46 21.08
C LEU A 604 28.57 -38.92 21.17
N LEU A 605 27.58 -39.64 20.63
CA LEU A 605 26.16 -39.29 20.78
C LEU A 605 25.73 -39.41 22.24
N ASP A 606 26.21 -40.41 22.97
CA ASP A 606 25.88 -40.59 24.39
C ASP A 606 26.41 -39.45 25.30
N PHE A 607 27.43 -38.69 24.87
CA PHE A 607 27.93 -37.53 25.61
C PHE A 607 27.10 -36.26 25.43
N VAL A 608 26.21 -36.22 24.43
CA VAL A 608 25.48 -35.00 24.07
C VAL A 608 23.99 -35.24 24.23
N LYS A 609 23.34 -34.46 25.08
CA LYS A 609 21.88 -34.48 25.20
C LYS A 609 21.23 -34.18 23.83
N PRO A 610 20.16 -34.89 23.45
CA PRO A 610 19.53 -34.73 22.14
C PRO A 610 18.96 -33.32 21.93
N GLU A 611 18.54 -32.67 23.02
CA GLU A 611 18.14 -31.26 23.07
C GLU A 611 19.23 -30.31 22.54
N PHE A 612 20.49 -30.54 22.90
CA PHE A 612 21.62 -29.75 22.41
C PHE A 612 21.95 -30.06 20.96
N LEU A 613 21.64 -31.26 20.45
CA LEU A 613 21.80 -31.58 19.02
C LEU A 613 20.88 -30.73 18.15
N LEU A 614 19.68 -30.39 18.62
CA LEU A 614 18.79 -29.47 17.91
C LEU A 614 19.43 -28.08 17.78
N LEU A 615 19.93 -27.52 18.89
CA LEU A 615 20.59 -26.21 18.89
C LEU A 615 21.88 -26.21 18.06
N ARG A 616 22.65 -27.30 18.12
CA ARG A 616 23.89 -27.46 17.37
C ARG A 616 23.63 -27.54 15.86
N THR A 617 22.62 -28.32 15.45
CA THR A 617 22.16 -28.37 14.05
C THR A 617 21.68 -27.01 13.59
N LEU A 618 20.87 -26.32 14.40
CA LEU A 618 20.41 -24.96 14.13
C LEU A 618 21.59 -24.00 13.92
N ALA A 619 22.53 -23.97 14.87
CA ALA A 619 23.69 -23.09 14.82
C ALA A 619 24.54 -23.33 13.57
N ARG A 620 24.81 -24.60 13.23
CA ARG A 620 25.54 -24.97 12.02
C ARG A 620 24.85 -24.46 10.76
N CYS A 621 23.54 -24.66 10.65
CA CYS A 621 22.77 -24.20 9.49
C CYS A 621 22.72 -22.67 9.39
N LEU A 622 22.62 -21.95 10.51
CA LEU A 622 22.64 -20.48 10.51
C LEU A 622 24.00 -19.89 10.08
N ILE A 623 25.10 -20.59 10.36
CA ILE A 623 26.43 -20.24 9.85
C ILE A 623 26.52 -20.53 8.35
N LEU A 624 26.05 -21.70 7.92
CA LEU A 624 25.99 -22.14 6.51
C LEU A 624 24.69 -21.71 5.82
N TRP A 625 24.38 -20.41 5.92
CA TRP A 625 23.08 -19.86 5.52
C TRP A 625 22.74 -20.07 4.03
N ASP A 626 23.76 -20.01 3.16
CA ASP A 626 23.55 -20.06 1.72
C ASP A 626 23.23 -21.46 1.21
N ASP A 627 23.62 -22.50 1.96
CA ASP A 627 23.40 -23.90 1.62
C ASP A 627 21.98 -24.38 1.96
N ILE A 628 21.18 -23.56 2.67
CA ILE A 628 19.83 -23.96 3.12
C ILE A 628 18.89 -24.06 1.92
N MET A 629 18.41 -25.28 1.63
CA MET A 629 17.51 -25.55 0.52
C MET A 629 16.13 -26.02 1.02
N PRO A 630 15.02 -25.57 0.41
CA PRO A 630 13.67 -25.97 0.78
C PRO A 630 13.27 -27.32 0.17
N SER A 631 14.04 -28.37 0.46
CA SER A 631 13.78 -29.75 0.04
C SER A 631 13.89 -30.73 1.21
N THR A 632 13.16 -31.84 1.14
CA THR A 632 13.24 -32.91 2.16
C THR A 632 14.62 -33.56 2.14
N GLU A 633 15.22 -33.72 0.96
CA GLU A 633 16.57 -34.25 0.80
C GLU A 633 17.62 -33.44 1.57
N TRP A 634 17.48 -32.11 1.59
CA TRP A 634 18.38 -31.25 2.35
C TRP A 634 18.19 -31.43 3.86
N VAL A 635 16.95 -31.49 4.34
CA VAL A 635 16.66 -31.74 5.77
C VAL A 635 17.27 -33.08 6.20
N ASP A 636 17.03 -34.14 5.43
CA ASP A 636 17.54 -35.49 5.73
C ASP A 636 19.08 -35.59 5.62
N SER A 637 19.72 -34.72 4.84
CA SER A 637 21.19 -34.68 4.70
C SER A 637 21.92 -34.26 5.98
N ASN A 638 21.26 -33.52 6.87
CA ASN A 638 21.84 -33.08 8.15
C ASN A 638 21.94 -34.22 9.18
N VAL A 639 21.24 -35.33 8.95
CA VAL A 639 21.27 -36.49 9.83
C VAL A 639 22.53 -37.33 9.54
N PRO A 640 23.37 -37.63 10.56
CA PRO A 640 24.50 -38.56 10.46
C PRO A 640 24.17 -39.90 9.82
N GLN A 641 25.15 -40.50 9.14
CA GLN A 641 24.97 -41.80 8.45
C GLN A 641 24.59 -42.92 9.43
N ILE A 642 25.19 -42.94 10.63
CA ILE A 642 24.88 -43.91 11.70
C ILE A 642 23.38 -43.89 12.10
N ILE A 643 22.77 -42.71 12.11
CA ILE A 643 21.34 -42.56 12.47
C ILE A 643 20.47 -42.96 11.28
N ARG A 644 20.86 -42.61 10.05
CA ARG A 644 20.11 -42.96 8.82
C ARG A 644 20.10 -44.46 8.54
N GLU A 645 21.19 -45.18 8.81
CA GLU A 645 21.27 -46.62 8.59
C GLU A 645 20.46 -47.43 9.60
N ASN A 646 20.32 -46.90 10.82
CA ASN A 646 19.60 -47.54 11.93
C ASN A 646 18.20 -46.95 12.17
N SER A 647 17.74 -46.01 11.33
CA SER A 647 16.44 -45.38 11.50
C SER A 647 15.32 -46.34 11.11
N ILE A 648 14.50 -46.72 12.09
CA ILE A 648 13.22 -47.38 11.84
C ILE A 648 12.26 -46.33 11.29
N PRO A 649 11.44 -46.64 10.26
CA PRO A 649 10.42 -45.72 9.80
C PRO A 649 9.54 -45.27 10.98
N LEU A 650 9.29 -43.97 11.08
CA LEU A 650 8.47 -43.32 12.12
C LEU A 650 7.03 -43.89 12.27
N HIS A 651 6.62 -44.80 11.36
CA HIS A 651 5.32 -45.46 11.28
C HIS A 651 5.39 -46.99 11.40
N ALA A 652 6.53 -47.56 11.81
CA ALA A 652 6.66 -49.01 11.94
C ALA A 652 5.70 -49.57 13.02
N THR A 653 4.87 -50.53 12.62
CA THR A 653 3.85 -51.18 13.47
C THR A 653 4.43 -52.31 14.33
N GLU A 654 5.62 -52.81 13.97
CA GLU A 654 6.31 -53.90 14.66
C GLU A 654 7.59 -53.37 15.33
N LEU A 655 7.74 -53.62 16.63
CA LEU A 655 8.90 -53.27 17.43
C LEU A 655 10.01 -54.32 17.22
N PRO A 656 11.26 -53.94 16.94
CA PRO A 656 12.37 -54.88 16.96
C PRO A 656 12.58 -55.42 18.39
N SER A 657 12.80 -56.72 18.52
CA SER A 657 13.21 -57.34 19.79
C SER A 657 14.57 -56.78 20.24
N SER A 658 14.57 -56.10 21.38
CA SER A 658 15.70 -55.34 21.92
C SER A 658 16.73 -56.21 22.63
N GLU A 659 17.93 -56.38 22.07
CA GLU A 659 19.15 -56.63 22.88
C GLU A 659 20.41 -55.90 22.37
N ASP A 660 20.42 -55.26 21.19
CA ASP A 660 21.63 -54.60 20.66
C ASP A 660 21.41 -53.11 20.35
N LEU A 661 22.27 -52.25 20.92
CA LEU A 661 22.36 -50.79 20.76
C LEU A 661 21.17 -49.99 21.36
N SER A 662 21.42 -48.89 22.08
CA SER A 662 20.37 -48.02 22.63
C SER A 662 19.63 -47.27 21.52
N LEU A 663 18.69 -47.97 20.89
CA LEU A 663 17.79 -47.47 19.84
C LEU A 663 17.09 -46.17 20.27
N GLU A 664 16.80 -46.01 21.55
CA GLU A 664 16.27 -44.77 22.15
C GLU A 664 17.12 -43.55 21.82
N THR A 665 18.42 -43.57 22.11
CA THR A 665 19.33 -42.43 21.86
C THR A 665 19.37 -42.07 20.38
N LEU A 666 19.41 -43.08 19.50
CA LEU A 666 19.41 -42.87 18.05
C LEU A 666 18.10 -42.23 17.55
N MET A 667 16.96 -42.73 18.04
CA MET A 667 15.65 -42.19 17.64
C MET A 667 15.41 -40.78 18.21
N GLN A 668 15.84 -40.50 19.44
CA GLN A 668 15.81 -39.16 20.01
C GLN A 668 16.72 -38.20 19.22
N ALA A 669 17.97 -38.57 18.95
CA ALA A 669 18.87 -37.76 18.14
C ALA A 669 18.29 -37.50 16.74
N HIS A 670 17.66 -38.49 16.11
CA HIS A 670 17.01 -38.34 14.81
C HIS A 670 15.94 -37.23 14.81
N VAL A 671 15.00 -37.28 15.76
CA VAL A 671 13.89 -36.31 15.79
C VAL A 671 14.35 -34.89 16.10
N TYR A 672 15.32 -34.74 17.02
CA TYR A 672 15.86 -33.43 17.39
C TYR A 672 16.71 -32.79 16.29
N ILE A 673 17.52 -33.57 15.56
CA ILE A 673 18.30 -33.06 14.42
C ILE A 673 17.37 -32.59 13.29
N ILE A 674 16.34 -33.38 12.96
CA ILE A 674 15.33 -32.97 11.96
C ILE A 674 14.59 -31.72 12.43
N ALA A 675 14.17 -31.66 13.70
CA ALA A 675 13.51 -30.47 14.25
C ALA A 675 14.42 -29.22 14.16
N GLY A 676 15.73 -29.36 14.42
CA GLY A 676 16.70 -28.27 14.30
C GLY A 676 16.94 -27.82 12.85
N ALA A 677 17.00 -28.76 11.91
CA ALA A 677 17.11 -28.46 10.48
C ALA A 677 15.83 -27.76 9.96
N CYS A 678 14.64 -28.24 10.35
CA CYS A 678 13.38 -27.60 10.02
C CYS A 678 13.23 -26.21 10.65
N LEU A 679 13.72 -26.03 11.89
CA LEU A 679 13.78 -24.72 12.53
C LEU A 679 14.66 -23.75 11.74
N SER A 680 15.83 -24.21 11.29
CA SER A 680 16.72 -23.44 10.42
C SER A 680 16.04 -23.04 9.11
N LEU A 681 15.26 -23.94 8.51
CA LEU A 681 14.47 -23.65 7.32
C LEU A 681 13.41 -22.57 7.60
N GLY A 682 12.78 -22.62 8.78
CA GLY A 682 11.88 -21.59 9.27
C GLY A 682 12.53 -20.21 9.43
N PHE A 683 13.75 -20.15 9.99
CA PHE A 683 14.53 -18.91 10.07
C PHE A 683 14.93 -18.37 8.69
N ARG A 684 15.30 -19.24 7.75
CA ARG A 684 15.73 -18.85 6.39
C ARG A 684 14.63 -18.21 5.56
N PHE A 685 13.42 -18.75 5.66
CA PHE A 685 12.26 -18.36 4.86
C PHE A 685 11.16 -17.67 5.70
N ALA A 686 11.53 -17.07 6.83
CA ALA A 686 10.58 -16.38 7.70
C ALA A 686 9.83 -15.29 6.92
N GLY A 687 8.50 -15.32 7.00
CA GLY A 687 7.59 -14.36 6.36
C GLY A 687 7.76 -14.24 4.83
N SER A 688 8.25 -15.29 4.16
CA SER A 688 8.46 -15.32 2.71
C SER A 688 7.33 -16.04 1.95
N GLU A 689 6.48 -16.80 2.65
CA GLU A 689 5.39 -17.61 2.06
C GLU A 689 5.87 -18.58 0.95
N ASN A 690 7.11 -19.07 1.07
CA ASN A 690 7.68 -19.98 0.08
C ASN A 690 6.93 -21.32 0.08
N LYS A 691 6.34 -21.67 -1.06
CA LYS A 691 5.53 -22.88 -1.25
C LYS A 691 6.32 -24.17 -1.04
N ALA A 692 7.58 -24.23 -1.47
CA ALA A 692 8.41 -25.43 -1.32
C ALA A 692 8.76 -25.68 0.16
N ALA A 693 9.19 -24.63 0.86
CA ALA A 693 9.48 -24.71 2.30
C ALA A 693 8.23 -25.08 3.10
N PHE A 694 7.08 -24.48 2.77
CA PHE A 694 5.80 -24.81 3.39
C PHE A 694 5.43 -26.28 3.22
N ASN A 695 5.48 -26.81 2.00
CA ASN A 695 5.14 -28.21 1.73
C ASN A 695 6.09 -29.19 2.43
N CYS A 696 7.38 -28.86 2.50
CA CYS A 696 8.38 -29.66 3.22
C CYS A 696 8.06 -29.72 4.73
N LEU A 697 7.81 -28.56 5.36
CA LEU A 697 7.48 -28.49 6.79
C LEU A 697 6.12 -29.12 7.12
N ASP A 698 5.10 -28.93 6.26
CA ASP A 698 3.77 -29.56 6.40
C ASP A 698 3.89 -31.09 6.43
N LYS A 699 4.73 -31.65 5.54
CA LYS A 699 5.01 -33.09 5.52
C LYS A 699 5.58 -33.57 6.86
N TYR A 700 6.69 -32.99 7.33
CA TYR A 700 7.28 -33.41 8.61
C TYR A 700 6.34 -33.19 9.79
N ALA A 701 5.57 -32.09 9.83
CA ALA A 701 4.59 -31.88 10.88
C ALA A 701 3.51 -32.97 10.89
N THR A 702 3.02 -33.40 9.72
CA THR A 702 2.07 -34.52 9.64
C THR A 702 2.68 -35.87 10.02
N ASP A 703 3.94 -36.10 9.69
CA ASP A 703 4.63 -37.35 10.03
C ASP A 703 4.87 -37.45 11.54
N PHE A 704 5.33 -36.38 12.19
CA PHE A 704 5.47 -36.29 13.65
C PHE A 704 4.12 -36.44 14.37
N LEU A 705 3.05 -35.84 13.82
CA LEU A 705 1.72 -35.97 14.40
C LEU A 705 1.21 -37.43 14.38
N LYS A 706 1.48 -38.17 13.30
CA LYS A 706 1.15 -39.61 13.23
C LYS A 706 1.99 -40.41 14.22
N SER A 707 3.28 -40.09 14.35
CA SER A 707 4.20 -40.76 15.29
C SER A 707 3.77 -40.64 16.75
N LEU A 708 3.10 -39.55 17.13
CA LEU A 708 2.58 -39.37 18.49
C LEU A 708 1.56 -40.46 18.88
N SER A 709 0.88 -41.06 17.90
CA SER A 709 -0.08 -42.18 18.10
C SER A 709 0.53 -43.56 17.90
N ALA A 710 1.79 -43.65 17.48
CA ALA A 710 2.48 -44.91 17.18
C ALA A 710 3.15 -45.48 18.45
N PRO A 711 3.38 -46.81 18.52
CA PRO A 711 4.05 -47.44 19.66
C PRO A 711 5.50 -46.95 19.84
N THR A 712 6.13 -46.48 18.76
CA THR A 712 7.47 -45.86 18.76
C THR A 712 7.56 -44.60 19.63
N ALA A 713 6.43 -43.96 19.95
CA ALA A 713 6.40 -42.81 20.85
C ALA A 713 6.87 -43.14 22.28
N SER A 714 6.65 -44.37 22.74
CA SER A 714 7.12 -44.83 24.05
C SER A 714 8.65 -44.93 24.14
N ILE A 715 9.31 -45.28 23.02
CA ILE A 715 10.78 -45.38 22.94
C ILE A 715 11.40 -43.99 22.87
N ILE A 716 10.84 -43.09 22.06
CA ILE A 716 11.38 -41.72 21.90
C ILE A 716 11.11 -40.87 23.15
N GLY A 717 10.01 -41.13 23.83
CA GLY A 717 9.43 -40.28 24.86
C GLY A 717 8.45 -39.27 24.25
N HIS A 718 7.24 -39.25 24.79
CA HIS A 718 6.16 -38.36 24.34
C HIS A 718 6.52 -36.86 24.50
N TYR A 719 7.16 -36.48 25.61
CA TYR A 719 7.69 -35.12 25.83
C TYR A 719 8.64 -34.65 24.72
N ASN A 720 9.57 -35.52 24.29
CA ASN A 720 10.55 -35.20 23.24
C ASN A 720 9.86 -34.97 21.88
N LEU A 721 8.86 -35.81 21.58
CA LEU A 721 8.06 -35.66 20.36
C LEU A 721 7.22 -34.39 20.37
N GLU A 722 6.57 -34.04 21.49
CA GLU A 722 5.79 -32.79 21.62
C GLU A 722 6.69 -31.55 21.51
N THR A 723 7.92 -31.61 22.04
CA THR A 723 8.92 -30.54 21.88
C THR A 723 9.29 -30.36 20.41
N CYS A 724 9.65 -31.43 19.71
CA CYS A 724 9.98 -31.37 18.29
C CYS A 724 8.79 -30.93 17.43
N LEU A 725 7.58 -31.39 17.74
CA LEU A 725 6.35 -30.99 17.06
C LEU A 725 6.05 -29.49 17.27
N SER A 726 6.24 -28.98 18.49
CA SER A 726 6.10 -27.56 18.81
C SER A 726 7.08 -26.70 18.01
N VAL A 727 8.33 -27.15 17.89
CA VAL A 727 9.37 -26.49 17.09
C VAL A 727 9.03 -26.51 15.60
N LEU A 728 8.56 -27.64 15.07
CA LEU A 728 8.09 -27.75 13.67
C LEU A 728 6.90 -26.82 13.41
N LEU A 729 5.95 -26.75 14.34
CA LEU A 729 4.78 -25.87 14.21
C LEU A 729 5.19 -24.39 14.22
N LEU A 730 6.11 -23.99 15.10
CA LEU A 730 6.68 -22.64 15.08
C LEU A 730 7.42 -22.35 13.77
N SER A 731 8.17 -23.32 13.25
CA SER A 731 8.88 -23.21 11.96
C SER A 731 7.91 -22.99 10.80
N LEU A 732 6.83 -23.76 10.78
CA LEU A 732 5.75 -23.62 9.81
C LEU A 732 5.09 -22.24 9.91
N ALA A 733 4.76 -21.80 11.13
CA ALA A 733 4.18 -20.48 11.38
C ALA A 733 5.12 -19.32 11.02
N MET A 734 6.43 -19.47 11.21
CA MET A 734 7.43 -18.47 10.80
C MET A 734 7.43 -18.27 9.29
N VAL A 735 7.41 -19.35 8.49
CA VAL A 735 7.45 -19.25 7.01
C VAL A 735 6.23 -18.50 6.46
N VAL A 736 5.06 -18.74 7.03
CA VAL A 736 3.78 -18.12 6.62
C VAL A 736 3.30 -17.01 7.58
N ALA A 737 4.21 -16.37 8.31
CA ALA A 737 3.88 -15.37 9.32
C ALA A 737 3.09 -14.19 8.72
N GLY A 738 1.95 -13.86 9.33
CA GLY A 738 1.03 -12.79 8.93
C GLY A 738 -0.04 -13.19 7.90
N SER A 739 0.18 -14.23 7.09
CA SER A 739 -0.71 -14.63 5.98
C SER A 739 -2.08 -15.18 6.41
N GLY A 740 -2.19 -15.73 7.61
CA GLY A 740 -3.40 -16.42 8.07
C GLY A 740 -3.69 -17.74 7.34
N ASN A 741 -2.68 -18.51 6.93
CA ASN A 741 -2.85 -19.80 6.23
C ASN A 741 -3.79 -20.78 6.98
N LEU A 742 -4.79 -21.32 6.26
CA LEU A 742 -5.83 -22.16 6.84
C LEU A 742 -5.34 -23.51 7.36
N LYS A 743 -4.39 -24.16 6.69
CA LYS A 743 -3.87 -25.48 7.10
C LYS A 743 -3.18 -25.38 8.47
N VAL A 744 -2.33 -24.37 8.63
CA VAL A 744 -1.62 -24.11 9.89
C VAL A 744 -2.60 -23.74 11.00
N LEU A 745 -3.61 -22.91 10.70
CA LEU A 745 -4.67 -22.59 11.65
C LEU A 745 -5.41 -23.84 12.14
N GLN A 746 -5.75 -24.77 11.24
CA GLN A 746 -6.40 -26.04 11.61
C GLN A 746 -5.52 -26.88 12.53
N LEU A 747 -4.20 -26.94 12.25
CA LEU A 747 -3.23 -27.66 13.09
C LEU A 747 -3.10 -27.00 14.48
N CYS A 748 -2.94 -25.68 14.55
CA CYS A 748 -2.91 -24.95 15.83
C CYS A 748 -4.22 -25.13 16.61
N ARG A 749 -5.38 -25.12 15.93
CA ARG A 749 -6.69 -25.37 16.55
C ARG A 749 -6.79 -26.78 17.12
N PHE A 750 -6.27 -27.77 16.40
CA PHE A 750 -6.20 -29.15 16.87
C PHE A 750 -5.34 -29.24 18.16
N MET A 751 -4.15 -28.63 18.16
CA MET A 751 -3.28 -28.60 19.35
C MET A 751 -3.87 -27.80 20.52
N HIS A 752 -4.62 -26.72 20.27
CA HIS A 752 -5.32 -25.95 21.32
C HIS A 752 -6.40 -26.78 22.04
N LYS A 753 -7.07 -27.70 21.32
CA LYS A 753 -8.12 -28.55 21.89
C LYS A 753 -7.58 -29.71 22.71
N LYS A 754 -6.38 -30.21 22.39
CA LYS A 754 -5.65 -31.17 23.23
C LYS A 754 -5.37 -30.53 24.59
N THR A 755 -6.08 -30.97 25.62
CA THR A 755 -5.96 -30.45 26.98
C THR A 755 -5.92 -31.65 27.93
N GLY A 756 -4.82 -31.84 28.63
CA GLY A 756 -4.56 -33.00 29.50
C GLY A 756 -3.46 -33.92 28.98
N GLY A 757 -3.08 -34.91 29.78
CA GLY A 757 -1.94 -35.81 29.51
C GLY A 757 -0.60 -35.11 29.72
N GLU A 758 0.36 -35.37 28.84
CA GLU A 758 1.71 -34.78 28.87
C GLU A 758 1.80 -33.34 28.32
N MET A 759 0.66 -32.77 27.91
CA MET A 759 0.59 -31.39 27.43
C MET A 759 0.70 -30.40 28.59
N ASN A 760 1.82 -29.70 28.67
CA ASN A 760 2.13 -28.75 29.73
C ASN A 760 1.92 -27.28 29.31
N TYR A 761 2.18 -26.35 30.24
CA TYR A 761 2.08 -24.90 29.98
C TYR A 761 2.96 -24.45 28.81
N GLY A 762 4.20 -24.92 28.74
CA GLY A 762 5.17 -24.52 27.72
C GLY A 762 4.76 -24.89 26.30
N PHE A 763 4.21 -26.09 26.10
CA PHE A 763 3.71 -26.49 24.79
C PHE A 763 2.49 -25.66 24.37
N HIS A 764 1.56 -25.38 25.29
CA HIS A 764 0.48 -24.44 25.01
C HIS A 764 1.02 -23.06 24.59
N LEU A 765 2.06 -22.56 25.27
CA LEU A 765 2.72 -21.31 24.91
C LEU A 765 3.32 -21.36 23.51
N ALA A 766 4.04 -22.43 23.15
CA ALA A 766 4.59 -22.62 21.82
C ALA A 766 3.51 -22.65 20.72
N HIS A 767 2.43 -23.41 20.95
CA HIS A 767 1.32 -23.51 20.01
C HIS A 767 0.59 -22.18 19.81
N HIS A 768 0.43 -21.39 20.87
CA HIS A 768 -0.22 -20.08 20.81
C HIS A 768 0.69 -18.99 20.26
N MET A 769 2.01 -19.10 20.45
CA MET A 769 2.99 -18.31 19.69
C MET A 769 2.90 -18.61 18.19
N ALA A 770 2.81 -19.88 17.79
CA ALA A 770 2.62 -20.24 16.38
C ALA A 770 1.32 -19.66 15.80
N LEU A 771 0.21 -19.76 16.53
CA LEU A 771 -1.08 -19.16 16.14
C LEU A 771 -0.98 -17.62 16.04
N GLY A 772 -0.26 -17.00 16.97
CA GLY A 772 -0.03 -15.55 16.99
C GLY A 772 0.83 -15.07 15.81
N LEU A 773 1.93 -15.77 15.49
CA LEU A 773 2.78 -15.48 14.33
C LEU A 773 2.01 -15.60 13.01
N LEU A 774 1.08 -16.55 12.91
CA LEU A 774 0.25 -16.74 11.73
C LEU A 774 -0.63 -15.50 11.41
N PHE A 775 -1.07 -14.79 12.44
CA PHE A 775 -1.91 -13.58 12.34
C PHE A 775 -1.21 -12.34 12.94
N LEU A 776 0.09 -12.23 12.74
CA LEU A 776 0.91 -11.19 13.34
C LEU A 776 0.39 -9.78 13.00
N GLY A 777 0.03 -9.02 14.04
CA GLY A 777 -0.58 -7.69 13.94
C GLY A 777 -1.82 -7.65 13.06
N GLY A 778 -2.68 -8.68 13.13
CA GLY A 778 -3.89 -8.80 12.32
C GLY A 778 -3.61 -9.01 10.83
N GLY A 779 -2.43 -9.53 10.48
CA GLY A 779 -1.98 -9.70 9.09
C GLY A 779 -1.29 -8.48 8.49
N ARG A 780 -1.04 -7.44 9.30
CA ARG A 780 -0.30 -6.25 8.88
C ARG A 780 1.22 -6.44 8.89
N TYR A 781 1.72 -7.21 9.85
CA TYR A 781 3.14 -7.41 10.09
C TYR A 781 3.56 -8.82 9.67
N SER A 782 4.81 -8.96 9.30
CA SER A 782 5.45 -10.26 9.09
C SER A 782 6.90 -10.21 9.55
N LEU A 783 7.52 -11.36 9.74
CA LEU A 783 8.87 -11.45 10.31
C LEU A 783 9.94 -11.18 9.26
N SER A 784 11.04 -10.51 9.61
CA SER A 784 12.20 -10.36 8.72
C SER A 784 13.39 -11.23 9.12
N THR A 785 14.26 -11.47 8.15
CA THR A 785 15.47 -12.30 8.22
C THR A 785 16.74 -11.45 8.26
N SER A 786 16.63 -10.18 8.67
CA SER A 786 17.79 -9.34 8.96
C SER A 786 18.65 -9.97 10.05
N ASN A 787 19.96 -9.67 10.09
CA ASN A 787 20.83 -10.27 11.11
C ASN A 787 20.33 -9.94 12.53
N SER A 788 19.84 -8.71 12.73
CA SER A 788 19.23 -8.28 14.00
C SER A 788 17.93 -9.02 14.31
N SER A 789 17.06 -9.18 13.32
CA SER A 789 15.78 -9.88 13.47
C SER A 789 16.00 -11.35 13.85
N ILE A 790 16.98 -12.02 13.23
CA ILE A 790 17.35 -13.41 13.58
C ILE A 790 17.82 -13.50 15.02
N ALA A 791 18.64 -12.55 15.49
CA ALA A 791 19.10 -12.54 16.89
C ALA A 791 17.92 -12.43 17.87
N ALA A 792 16.95 -11.55 17.58
CA ALA A 792 15.75 -11.39 18.39
C ALA A 792 14.84 -12.63 18.36
N LEU A 793 14.69 -13.26 17.19
CA LEU A 793 13.92 -14.50 17.02
C LEU A 793 14.56 -15.69 17.74
N LEU A 794 15.89 -15.79 17.77
CA LEU A 794 16.59 -16.83 18.54
C LEU A 794 16.30 -16.72 20.05
N CYS A 795 16.20 -15.51 20.58
CA CYS A 795 15.77 -15.30 21.96
C CYS A 795 14.29 -15.66 22.17
N ALA A 796 13.42 -15.22 21.26
CA ALA A 796 11.98 -15.44 21.42
C ALA A 796 11.56 -16.90 21.21
N LEU A 797 12.20 -17.62 20.29
CA LEU A 797 11.82 -18.95 19.82
C LEU A 797 12.79 -20.05 20.27
N TYR A 798 13.46 -19.82 21.41
CA TYR A 798 14.30 -20.85 22.02
C TYR A 798 13.50 -22.15 22.25
N PRO A 799 13.98 -23.32 21.77
CA PRO A 799 13.17 -24.54 21.62
C PRO A 799 12.83 -25.25 22.94
N HIS A 800 13.38 -24.83 24.09
CA HIS A 800 12.95 -25.32 25.40
C HIS A 800 11.83 -24.46 25.97
N PHE A 801 10.68 -25.08 26.21
CA PHE A 801 9.52 -24.40 26.78
C PHE A 801 9.38 -24.69 28.28
N PRO A 802 8.84 -23.74 29.07
CA PRO A 802 8.69 -23.92 30.52
C PRO A 802 7.76 -25.09 30.88
N VAL A 803 8.08 -25.86 31.92
CA VAL A 803 7.22 -26.98 32.34
C VAL A 803 5.91 -26.48 32.95
N HIS A 804 5.97 -25.41 33.74
CA HIS A 804 4.83 -24.76 34.40
C HIS A 804 4.99 -23.24 34.34
N SER A 805 3.97 -22.47 34.75
CA SER A 805 3.93 -21.02 34.52
C SER A 805 5.01 -20.21 35.24
N THR A 806 5.56 -20.69 36.35
CA THR A 806 6.62 -20.00 37.11
C THR A 806 8.04 -20.47 36.76
N ASP A 807 8.17 -21.48 35.90
CA ASP A 807 9.45 -22.07 35.53
C ASP A 807 10.23 -21.14 34.58
N ASN A 808 11.41 -20.70 35.04
CA ASN A 808 12.35 -19.92 34.23
C ASN A 808 13.74 -20.57 34.18
N ARG A 809 13.86 -21.85 34.57
CA ARG A 809 15.15 -22.50 34.79
C ARG A 809 16.06 -22.48 33.57
N TYR A 810 15.51 -22.86 32.42
CA TYR A 810 16.25 -22.93 31.15
C TYR A 810 16.17 -21.64 30.34
N HIS A 811 15.12 -20.84 30.54
CA HIS A 811 14.86 -19.65 29.72
C HIS A 811 13.94 -18.67 30.45
N LEU A 812 14.34 -17.39 30.45
CA LEU A 812 13.53 -16.31 30.99
C LEU A 812 12.30 -16.05 30.11
N GLN A 813 11.10 -16.25 30.64
CA GLN A 813 9.86 -16.14 29.87
C GLN A 813 9.62 -14.76 29.25
N ALA A 814 10.13 -13.68 29.84
CA ALA A 814 10.00 -12.33 29.27
C ALA A 814 10.58 -12.23 27.84
N LEU A 815 11.65 -12.99 27.55
CA LEU A 815 12.34 -12.98 26.25
C LEU A 815 11.46 -13.51 25.11
N ARG A 816 10.39 -14.24 25.42
CA ARG A 816 9.39 -14.70 24.44
C ARG A 816 8.75 -13.57 23.66
N HIS A 817 8.78 -12.33 24.16
CA HIS A 817 8.23 -11.15 23.48
C HIS A 817 9.22 -10.43 22.56
N LEU A 818 10.47 -10.87 22.46
CA LEU A 818 11.48 -10.23 21.59
C LEU A 818 11.20 -10.41 20.10
N TYR A 819 10.25 -11.27 19.69
CA TYR A 819 9.81 -11.38 18.29
C TYR A 819 9.35 -10.05 17.70
N VAL A 820 8.92 -9.11 18.55
CA VAL A 820 8.47 -7.77 18.14
C VAL A 820 9.58 -7.00 17.42
N LEU A 821 10.84 -7.19 17.82
CA LEU A 821 11.99 -6.56 17.16
C LEU A 821 12.27 -7.11 15.76
N ALA A 822 11.70 -8.27 15.43
CA ALA A 822 11.78 -8.90 14.11
C ALA A 822 10.53 -8.65 13.24
N ALA A 823 9.50 -8.00 13.78
CA ALA A 823 8.24 -7.76 13.09
C ALA A 823 8.28 -6.47 12.25
N ASP A 824 8.20 -6.62 10.94
CA ASP A 824 8.19 -5.49 10.00
C ASP A 824 6.81 -5.33 9.34
N PRO A 825 6.28 -4.10 9.19
CA PRO A 825 5.02 -3.86 8.48
C PRO A 825 5.26 -4.05 6.97
N ARG A 826 4.65 -5.08 6.39
CA ARG A 826 4.82 -5.42 4.97
C ARG A 826 3.51 -5.51 4.18
N LEU A 827 2.37 -5.30 4.85
CA LEU A 827 1.07 -5.30 4.21
C LEU A 827 0.90 -4.04 3.34
N LEU A 828 0.65 -4.25 2.05
CA LEU A 828 0.33 -3.20 1.09
C LEU A 828 -1.17 -3.20 0.83
N ILE A 829 -1.82 -2.07 1.10
CA ILE A 829 -3.27 -1.91 1.01
C ILE A 829 -3.57 -0.89 -0.09
N PRO A 830 -4.11 -1.31 -1.25
CA PRO A 830 -4.56 -0.38 -2.25
C PRO A 830 -5.86 0.29 -1.74
N VAL A 831 -5.87 1.63 -1.77
CA VAL A 831 -7.05 2.44 -1.43
C VAL A 831 -7.48 3.16 -2.68
N ASP A 832 -8.75 2.98 -3.05
CA ASP A 832 -9.32 3.70 -4.16
C ASP A 832 -9.40 5.20 -3.86
N VAL A 833 -8.86 6.02 -4.74
CA VAL A 833 -8.73 7.48 -4.53
C VAL A 833 -10.07 8.19 -4.48
N ASP A 834 -11.04 7.70 -5.25
CA ASP A 834 -12.33 8.35 -5.45
C ASP A 834 -13.26 8.06 -4.26
N SER A 835 -13.31 6.81 -3.77
CA SER A 835 -14.09 6.43 -2.58
C SER A 835 -13.34 6.58 -1.25
N ASN A 836 -12.01 6.67 -1.28
CA ASN A 836 -11.13 6.57 -0.12
C ASN A 836 -11.32 5.29 0.72
N THR A 837 -11.78 4.20 0.08
CA THR A 837 -11.97 2.90 0.73
C THR A 837 -10.90 1.89 0.28
N PRO A 838 -10.45 0.99 1.16
CA PRO A 838 -9.55 -0.10 0.79
C PRO A 838 -10.20 -0.99 -0.29
N CYS A 839 -9.48 -1.31 -1.35
CA CYS A 839 -9.98 -2.10 -2.47
C CYS A 839 -9.06 -3.30 -2.76
N TYR A 840 -9.38 -4.09 -3.79
CA TYR A 840 -8.41 -5.02 -4.34
C TYR A 840 -7.77 -4.42 -5.59
N ALA A 841 -6.48 -4.68 -5.79
CA ALA A 841 -5.75 -4.32 -7.00
C ALA A 841 -4.73 -5.41 -7.36
N LEU A 842 -4.53 -5.65 -8.65
CA LEU A 842 -3.52 -6.60 -9.11
C LEU A 842 -2.16 -5.91 -9.09
N ILE A 843 -1.16 -6.57 -8.49
CA ILE A 843 0.19 -6.07 -8.35
C ILE A 843 1.15 -7.10 -8.92
N GLU A 844 2.12 -6.63 -9.69
CA GLU A 844 3.26 -7.38 -10.16
C GLU A 844 4.49 -6.98 -9.35
N VAL A 845 5.11 -7.98 -8.74
CA VAL A 845 6.31 -7.82 -7.93
C VAL A 845 7.46 -8.48 -8.67
N THR A 846 8.58 -7.76 -8.81
CA THR A 846 9.77 -8.27 -9.48
C THR A 846 10.89 -8.52 -8.49
N PHE A 847 11.41 -9.74 -8.46
CA PHE A 847 12.51 -10.16 -7.58
C PHE A 847 13.86 -9.92 -8.27
N LYS A 848 14.85 -9.45 -7.51
CA LYS A 848 16.22 -9.31 -8.02
C LYS A 848 16.82 -10.70 -8.26
N GLY A 849 17.52 -10.87 -9.38
CA GLY A 849 18.31 -12.09 -9.60
C GLY A 849 19.38 -12.25 -8.51
N THR A 850 19.42 -13.43 -7.89
CA THR A 850 20.41 -13.81 -6.87
C THR A 850 21.09 -15.13 -7.26
N GLN A 851 22.04 -15.60 -6.45
CA GLN A 851 22.68 -16.90 -6.67
C GLN A 851 21.71 -18.10 -6.65
N TRP A 852 20.53 -17.95 -6.05
CA TRP A 852 19.53 -19.03 -5.93
C TRP A 852 18.46 -19.02 -7.02
N TYR A 853 18.19 -17.86 -7.64
CA TYR A 853 17.15 -17.73 -8.66
C TYR A 853 17.42 -16.55 -9.61
N ALA A 854 17.02 -16.70 -10.88
CA ALA A 854 17.06 -15.62 -11.87
C ALA A 854 16.01 -14.54 -11.58
N GLU A 855 16.10 -13.37 -12.23
CA GLU A 855 15.08 -12.32 -12.12
C GLU A 855 13.70 -12.88 -12.54
N THR A 856 12.75 -12.86 -11.62
CA THR A 856 11.39 -13.39 -11.82
C THR A 856 10.33 -12.36 -11.42
N THR A 857 9.17 -12.48 -12.05
CA THR A 857 8.00 -11.62 -11.79
C THR A 857 6.85 -12.47 -11.27
N GLU A 858 6.21 -12.06 -10.18
CA GLU A 858 5.04 -12.72 -9.63
C GLU A 858 3.86 -11.75 -9.55
N GLU A 859 2.68 -12.19 -10.00
CA GLU A 859 1.44 -11.43 -9.92
C GLU A 859 0.64 -11.84 -8.67
N MET A 860 0.26 -10.86 -7.88
CA MET A 860 -0.45 -11.02 -6.60
C MET A 860 -1.63 -10.06 -6.54
N MET A 861 -2.71 -10.47 -5.84
CA MET A 861 -3.84 -9.59 -5.57
C MET A 861 -3.61 -8.88 -4.24
N ALA A 862 -3.49 -7.57 -4.23
CA ALA A 862 -3.46 -6.79 -2.99
C ALA A 862 -4.90 -6.52 -2.50
N PRO A 863 -5.17 -6.46 -1.18
CA PRO A 863 -4.20 -6.33 -0.08
C PRO A 863 -3.46 -7.63 0.24
N THR A 864 -2.12 -7.59 0.20
CA THR A 864 -1.23 -8.74 0.47
C THR A 864 0.05 -8.31 1.16
N LEU A 865 0.67 -9.24 1.88
CA LEU A 865 1.99 -9.07 2.47
C LEU A 865 3.06 -9.13 1.38
N LEU A 866 3.89 -8.09 1.32
CA LEU A 866 5.04 -8.09 0.43
C LEU A 866 6.17 -8.96 1.02
N PRO A 867 6.98 -9.60 0.17
CA PRO A 867 8.24 -10.21 0.60
C PRO A 867 9.22 -9.14 1.07
N GLU A 868 10.40 -9.55 1.53
CA GLU A 868 11.39 -8.60 2.05
C GLU A 868 11.85 -7.58 1.01
N LEU A 869 11.85 -6.31 1.41
CA LEU A 869 12.10 -5.15 0.55
C LEU A 869 13.47 -5.18 -0.16
N HIS A 870 14.49 -5.78 0.46
CA HIS A 870 15.84 -5.80 -0.12
C HIS A 870 15.97 -6.79 -1.29
N LEU A 871 15.14 -7.85 -1.31
CA LEU A 871 15.06 -8.84 -2.38
C LEU A 871 14.29 -8.33 -3.61
N LEU A 872 13.49 -7.26 -3.45
CA LEU A 872 12.64 -6.71 -4.50
C LEU A 872 13.36 -5.68 -5.36
N LYS A 873 13.12 -5.73 -6.67
CA LYS A 873 13.63 -4.79 -7.68
C LYS A 873 12.64 -3.66 -7.94
N GLN A 874 11.40 -3.99 -8.27
CA GLN A 874 10.33 -3.01 -8.52
C GLN A 874 8.96 -3.62 -8.21
N ILE A 875 8.00 -2.76 -7.89
CA ILE A 875 6.59 -3.11 -7.70
C ILE A 875 5.75 -2.31 -8.69
N ARG A 876 4.83 -2.97 -9.39
CA ARG A 876 3.95 -2.37 -10.38
C ARG A 876 2.50 -2.70 -10.09
N VAL A 877 1.63 -1.70 -10.00
CA VAL A 877 0.18 -1.94 -10.05
C VAL A 877 -0.19 -2.25 -11.49
N LYS A 878 -0.70 -3.45 -11.73
CA LYS A 878 -1.05 -3.98 -13.04
C LYS A 878 -2.55 -4.17 -13.16
N GLY A 879 -2.99 -4.39 -14.39
CA GLY A 879 -4.35 -4.80 -14.70
C GLY A 879 -5.17 -3.71 -15.38
N PRO A 880 -6.22 -4.10 -16.11
CA PRO A 880 -6.99 -3.17 -16.92
C PRO A 880 -7.85 -2.22 -16.07
N ARG A 881 -8.10 -2.55 -14.79
CA ARG A 881 -9.09 -1.86 -13.93
C ARG A 881 -8.56 -0.64 -13.23
N TYR A 882 -7.28 -0.64 -12.87
CA TYR A 882 -6.66 0.50 -12.22
C TYR A 882 -5.62 1.12 -13.15
N TRP A 883 -5.29 2.37 -12.90
CA TRP A 883 -4.18 3.00 -13.59
C TRP A 883 -2.85 2.41 -13.13
N GLU A 884 -1.96 2.16 -14.10
CA GLU A 884 -0.65 1.60 -13.79
C GLU A 884 0.20 2.61 -13.02
N LEU A 885 0.95 2.08 -12.06
CA LEU A 885 1.88 2.80 -11.20
C LEU A 885 3.11 1.92 -11.01
N LEU A 886 4.30 2.51 -11.12
CA LEU A 886 5.57 1.83 -10.94
C LEU A 886 6.34 2.47 -9.79
N ILE A 887 6.77 1.65 -8.83
CA ILE A 887 7.66 2.02 -7.73
C ILE A 887 8.95 1.23 -7.92
N ASP A 888 10.03 1.93 -8.28
CA ASP A 888 11.35 1.32 -8.44
C ASP A 888 12.11 1.32 -7.11
N LEU A 889 12.47 0.12 -6.64
CA LEU A 889 13.14 -0.06 -5.36
C LEU A 889 14.67 -0.03 -5.48
N SER A 890 15.23 0.09 -6.69
CA SER A 890 16.68 0.26 -6.86
C SER A 890 17.19 1.57 -6.27
N ASN A 891 16.41 2.64 -6.37
CA ASN A 891 16.77 3.98 -5.88
C ASN A 891 15.95 4.42 -4.64
N GLU A 892 14.70 3.96 -4.49
CA GLU A 892 13.72 4.52 -3.54
C GLU A 892 13.22 3.54 -2.46
N THR A 893 14.06 2.64 -1.94
CA THR A 893 13.65 1.72 -0.85
C THR A 893 13.07 2.43 0.37
N ASN A 894 13.57 3.64 0.68
CA ASN A 894 13.12 4.45 1.80
C ASN A 894 11.70 5.02 1.59
N HIS A 895 11.31 5.29 0.34
CA HIS A 895 9.96 5.78 0.02
C HIS A 895 8.91 4.70 0.32
N LEU A 896 9.13 3.46 -0.16
CA LEU A 896 8.21 2.36 0.12
C LEU A 896 8.18 1.99 1.62
N LYS A 897 9.34 2.00 2.30
CA LYS A 897 9.38 1.83 3.76
C LYS A 897 8.55 2.87 4.50
N SER A 898 8.58 4.13 4.05
CA SER A 898 7.73 5.20 4.61
C SER A 898 6.25 4.92 4.39
N ILE A 899 5.85 4.48 3.19
CA ILE A 899 4.46 4.10 2.88
C ILE A 899 4.00 2.98 3.83
N LEU A 900 4.78 1.90 3.92
CA LEU A 900 4.48 0.75 4.78
C LEU A 900 4.39 1.13 6.27
N SER A 901 5.26 2.02 6.74
CA SER A 901 5.24 2.52 8.12
C SER A 901 3.99 3.36 8.42
N LYS A 902 3.52 4.16 7.46
CA LYS A 902 2.34 5.04 7.57
C LYS A 902 1.03 4.33 7.17
N GLY A 903 0.83 3.10 7.60
CA GLY A 903 -0.42 2.37 7.30
C GLY A 903 -0.36 1.49 6.04
N GLY A 904 0.71 1.54 5.24
CA GLY A 904 0.85 0.69 4.05
C GLY A 904 -0.16 1.01 2.96
N VAL A 905 -0.69 2.23 2.95
CA VAL A 905 -1.73 2.66 2.01
C VAL A 905 -1.10 3.07 0.68
N LEU A 906 -1.50 2.39 -0.39
CA LEU A 906 -1.17 2.75 -1.75
C LEU A 906 -2.41 3.29 -2.45
N TYR A 907 -2.40 4.58 -2.78
CA TYR A 907 -3.51 5.17 -3.51
C TYR A 907 -3.52 4.65 -4.95
N VAL A 908 -4.63 4.05 -5.38
CA VAL A 908 -4.85 3.59 -6.74
C VAL A 908 -6.11 4.25 -7.29
N LYS A 909 -6.10 4.56 -8.59
CA LYS A 909 -7.28 5.15 -9.24
C LYS A 909 -7.94 4.14 -10.17
N LEU A 910 -9.23 3.92 -9.96
CA LEU A 910 -10.05 3.08 -10.84
C LEU A 910 -10.15 3.71 -12.23
N ARG A 911 -10.04 2.90 -13.28
CA ARG A 911 -10.28 3.33 -14.65
C ARG A 911 -11.78 3.44 -14.88
N ALA A 912 -12.19 4.55 -15.49
CA ALA A 912 -13.58 4.73 -15.90
C ALA A 912 -13.96 3.63 -16.91
N GLY A 913 -15.13 3.00 -16.74
CA GLY A 913 -15.58 1.91 -17.61
C GLY A 913 -15.31 0.50 -17.13
N GLN A 914 -14.65 0.33 -15.97
CA GLN A 914 -14.49 -0.98 -15.33
C GLN A 914 -14.92 -0.94 -13.87
N LEU A 915 -15.51 -2.04 -13.39
CA LEU A 915 -15.92 -2.19 -12.00
C LEU A 915 -14.76 -2.61 -11.09
N SER A 916 -14.90 -2.32 -9.80
CA SER A 916 -13.96 -2.80 -8.79
C SER A 916 -13.96 -4.33 -8.70
N TYR A 917 -12.84 -4.92 -8.26
CA TYR A 917 -12.75 -6.37 -8.01
C TYR A 917 -13.67 -6.84 -6.86
N LYS A 918 -14.16 -5.94 -6.01
CA LYS A 918 -15.16 -6.28 -4.97
C LYS A 918 -16.51 -6.62 -5.60
N GLU A 919 -16.94 -5.82 -6.57
CA GLU A 919 -18.24 -5.95 -7.22
C GLU A 919 -18.23 -6.99 -8.35
N ASP A 920 -17.11 -7.10 -9.06
CA ASP A 920 -16.92 -8.08 -10.13
C ASP A 920 -15.53 -8.74 -10.03
N PRO A 921 -15.33 -9.77 -9.19
CA PRO A 921 -14.00 -10.34 -8.95
C PRO A 921 -13.35 -10.96 -10.19
N MET A 922 -14.16 -11.46 -11.13
CA MET A 922 -13.67 -12.18 -12.31
C MET A 922 -13.83 -11.38 -13.61
N GLY A 923 -14.53 -10.26 -13.58
CA GLY A 923 -14.75 -9.42 -14.76
C GLY A 923 -15.88 -9.91 -15.66
N TRP A 924 -16.66 -10.90 -15.21
CA TRP A 924 -17.71 -11.49 -16.03
C TRP A 924 -18.84 -10.51 -16.31
N ARG A 925 -19.18 -9.61 -15.37
CA ARG A 925 -20.25 -8.63 -15.59
C ARG A 925 -19.84 -7.64 -16.66
N SER A 926 -18.63 -7.09 -16.55
CA SER A 926 -18.10 -6.17 -17.55
C SER A 926 -17.85 -6.87 -18.89
N PHE A 927 -17.35 -8.11 -18.90
CA PHE A 927 -17.10 -8.87 -20.13
C PHE A 927 -18.38 -9.32 -20.84
N SER A 928 -19.39 -9.80 -20.11
CA SER A 928 -20.70 -10.12 -20.69
C SER A 928 -21.35 -8.89 -21.31
N ALA A 929 -21.26 -7.74 -20.64
CA ALA A 929 -21.81 -6.50 -21.16
C ALA A 929 -21.03 -5.98 -22.39
N GLN A 930 -19.71 -6.19 -22.47
CA GLN A 930 -18.90 -5.93 -23.67
C GLN A 930 -19.21 -6.88 -24.83
N THR A 931 -19.45 -8.16 -24.54
CA THR A 931 -19.72 -9.17 -25.59
C THR A 931 -21.09 -8.95 -26.25
N ILE A 932 -22.09 -8.50 -25.48
CA ILE A 932 -23.42 -8.13 -26.01
C ILE A 932 -23.32 -6.92 -26.96
N THR A 933 -22.30 -6.08 -26.81
CA THR A 933 -22.19 -4.78 -27.51
C THR A 933 -21.18 -4.78 -28.68
N HIS A 934 -20.26 -5.75 -28.77
CA HIS A 934 -19.33 -5.89 -29.90
C HIS A 934 -19.98 -6.37 -31.21
N GLY A 935 -21.23 -6.84 -31.18
CA GLY A 935 -21.95 -7.25 -32.39
C GLY A 935 -22.63 -6.07 -33.08
N ASN A 936 -21.92 -5.25 -33.86
CA ASN A 936 -22.38 -4.26 -34.88
C ASN A 936 -23.63 -3.37 -34.60
N GLU A 937 -24.23 -3.43 -33.43
CA GLU A 937 -25.45 -2.73 -33.01
C GLU A 937 -25.14 -1.88 -31.77
N ALA A 938 -24.18 -0.95 -31.88
CA ALA A 938 -23.96 0.10 -30.87
C ALA A 938 -25.18 1.01 -30.63
N ARG A 939 -26.33 0.73 -31.26
CA ARG A 939 -27.60 1.46 -31.14
C ARG A 939 -28.58 0.86 -30.13
N SER A 940 -28.33 -0.32 -29.56
CA SER A 940 -29.26 -0.98 -28.61
C SER A 940 -28.70 -1.13 -27.19
N PHE A 941 -27.82 -0.22 -26.75
CA PHE A 941 -27.39 -0.18 -25.35
C PHE A 941 -28.55 0.18 -24.43
N LYS A 942 -28.93 -0.73 -23.53
CA LYS A 942 -29.93 -0.45 -22.51
C LYS A 942 -29.29 0.36 -21.37
N PRO A 943 -29.91 1.48 -20.96
CA PRO A 943 -29.39 2.32 -19.88
C PRO A 943 -29.21 1.59 -18.54
N GLU A 944 -29.95 0.50 -18.33
CA GLU A 944 -29.91 -0.33 -17.11
C GLU A 944 -28.61 -1.13 -16.98
N ASP A 945 -27.94 -1.42 -18.10
CA ASP A 945 -26.71 -2.22 -18.11
C ASP A 945 -25.47 -1.39 -17.74
N ILE A 946 -25.60 -0.06 -17.60
CA ILE A 946 -24.47 0.84 -17.29
C ILE A 946 -23.84 0.57 -15.93
N SER A 947 -24.64 0.10 -14.96
CA SER A 947 -24.14 -0.29 -13.64
C SER A 947 -23.21 -1.51 -13.69
N ALA A 948 -23.20 -2.26 -14.79
CA ALA A 948 -22.25 -3.35 -15.02
C ALA A 948 -20.87 -2.85 -15.50
N PHE A 949 -20.75 -1.57 -15.89
CA PHE A 949 -19.52 -0.97 -16.40
C PHE A 949 -18.88 0.00 -15.40
N THR A 950 -19.66 0.78 -14.66
CA THR A 950 -19.11 1.83 -13.81
C THR A 950 -19.98 2.09 -12.59
N SER A 951 -19.33 2.30 -11.46
CA SER A 951 -19.95 2.67 -10.18
C SER A 951 -19.85 4.16 -9.85
N ASP A 952 -19.34 4.99 -10.76
CA ASP A 952 -19.30 6.46 -10.63
C ASP A 952 -20.72 7.04 -10.51
N PRO A 953 -21.05 7.70 -9.37
CA PRO A 953 -22.36 8.31 -9.16
C PRO A 953 -22.75 9.31 -10.26
N ALA A 954 -21.80 10.07 -10.82
CA ALA A 954 -22.13 11.10 -11.81
C ALA A 954 -22.68 10.49 -13.11
N LEU A 955 -22.07 9.39 -13.57
CA LEU A 955 -22.45 8.70 -14.80
C LEU A 955 -23.71 7.85 -14.61
N LEU A 956 -23.87 7.23 -13.44
CA LEU A 956 -25.09 6.50 -13.08
C LEU A 956 -26.30 7.43 -13.01
N LEU A 957 -26.17 8.58 -12.35
CA LEU A 957 -27.23 9.59 -12.30
C LEU A 957 -27.54 10.15 -13.70
N PHE A 958 -26.52 10.32 -14.55
CA PHE A 958 -26.75 10.73 -15.93
C PHE A 958 -27.59 9.68 -16.69
N ALA A 959 -27.29 8.39 -16.55
CA ALA A 959 -28.07 7.32 -17.16
C ALA A 959 -29.53 7.31 -16.64
N GLU A 960 -29.71 7.47 -15.33
CA GLU A 960 -31.01 7.46 -14.69
C GLU A 960 -31.89 8.65 -15.11
N TYR A 961 -31.33 9.86 -15.16
CA TYR A 961 -32.08 11.07 -15.48
C TYR A 961 -32.23 11.36 -16.98
N PHE A 962 -31.24 11.00 -17.81
CA PHE A 962 -31.23 11.37 -19.23
C PHE A 962 -31.40 10.20 -20.20
N CYS A 963 -31.05 8.98 -19.83
CA CYS A 963 -31.10 7.84 -20.76
C CYS A 963 -32.31 6.93 -20.52
N LYS A 964 -32.81 6.82 -19.28
CA LYS A 964 -33.93 5.94 -18.94
C LYS A 964 -35.28 6.53 -19.37
N PRO A 965 -36.06 5.87 -20.27
CA PRO A 965 -37.39 6.36 -20.65
C PRO A 965 -38.40 6.07 -19.53
N THR A 966 -39.00 7.12 -18.96
CA THR A 966 -40.10 6.97 -17.99
C THR A 966 -41.49 6.93 -18.66
N VAL A 967 -41.59 7.40 -19.90
CA VAL A 967 -42.83 7.48 -20.72
C VAL A 967 -42.48 7.16 -22.18
N ASN A 968 -43.42 6.61 -22.95
CA ASN A 968 -43.26 6.43 -24.40
C ASN A 968 -43.17 7.79 -25.11
N MET A 969 -41.96 8.17 -25.52
CA MET A 969 -41.62 9.52 -25.99
C MET A 969 -41.72 9.73 -27.52
N GLY A 970 -42.22 8.76 -28.29
CA GLY A 970 -42.43 8.89 -29.75
C GLY A 970 -41.19 9.38 -30.49
N GLN A 971 -41.27 10.56 -31.13
CA GLN A 971 -40.17 11.18 -31.89
C GLN A 971 -38.94 11.59 -31.04
N LYS A 972 -39.07 11.68 -29.71
CA LYS A 972 -37.93 12.02 -28.83
C LYS A 972 -37.12 10.81 -28.40
N GLN A 973 -37.54 9.58 -28.75
CA GLN A 973 -36.81 8.36 -28.42
C GLN A 973 -35.40 8.34 -29.06
N GLU A 974 -35.27 8.84 -30.29
CA GLU A 974 -33.97 8.96 -30.98
C GLU A 974 -32.95 9.84 -30.22
N MET A 975 -33.41 10.78 -29.40
CA MET A 975 -32.52 11.58 -28.54
C MET A 975 -32.01 10.78 -27.35
N LEU A 976 -32.86 9.94 -26.75
CA LEU A 976 -32.49 9.10 -25.61
C LEU A 976 -31.50 8.00 -26.04
N ASP A 977 -31.76 7.37 -27.17
CA ASP A 977 -30.88 6.34 -27.75
C ASP A 977 -29.50 6.93 -28.15
N PHE A 978 -29.51 8.21 -28.55
CA PHE A 978 -28.27 8.95 -28.78
C PHE A 978 -27.50 9.24 -27.48
N PHE A 979 -28.18 9.67 -26.40
CA PHE A 979 -27.52 9.87 -25.11
C PHE A 979 -26.99 8.56 -24.51
N SER A 980 -27.70 7.45 -24.67
CA SER A 980 -27.24 6.14 -24.18
C SER A 980 -26.02 5.64 -24.95
N SER A 981 -25.98 5.80 -26.28
CA SER A 981 -24.82 5.44 -27.11
C SER A 981 -23.58 6.28 -26.81
N ILE A 982 -23.72 7.61 -26.64
CA ILE A 982 -22.60 8.46 -26.23
C ILE A 982 -22.11 8.10 -24.83
N LEU A 983 -23.04 7.88 -23.89
CA LEU A 983 -22.67 7.53 -22.53
C LEU A 983 -21.82 6.24 -22.52
N TYR A 984 -22.29 5.21 -23.23
CA TYR A 984 -21.57 3.98 -23.41
C TYR A 984 -20.17 4.20 -24.02
N GLU A 985 -20.05 5.04 -25.05
CA GLU A 985 -18.75 5.38 -25.64
C GLU A 985 -17.81 6.11 -24.66
N CYS A 986 -18.34 7.11 -23.94
CA CYS A 986 -17.55 7.88 -22.97
C CYS A 986 -17.06 7.00 -21.83
N VAL A 987 -17.86 6.00 -21.43
CA VAL A 987 -17.52 5.04 -20.39
C VAL A 987 -16.48 4.04 -20.88
N THR A 988 -16.71 3.42 -22.05
CA THR A 988 -15.79 2.41 -22.61
C THR A 988 -14.43 2.99 -23.01
N GLN A 989 -14.37 4.22 -23.50
CA GLN A 989 -13.11 4.88 -23.88
C GLN A 989 -12.44 5.65 -22.73
N GLU A 990 -12.96 5.54 -21.50
CA GLU A 990 -12.43 6.17 -20.31
C GLU A 990 -12.42 7.74 -20.39
N LYS A 991 -13.40 8.34 -21.08
CA LYS A 991 -13.48 9.79 -21.37
C LYS A 991 -14.79 10.44 -20.88
N PRO A 992 -15.08 10.44 -19.57
CA PRO A 992 -16.30 11.09 -19.04
C PRO A 992 -16.33 12.60 -19.32
N GLU A 993 -15.15 13.24 -19.37
CA GLU A 993 -15.03 14.68 -19.65
C GLU A 993 -15.53 15.10 -21.04
N MET A 994 -15.67 14.15 -21.97
CA MET A 994 -16.12 14.43 -23.33
C MET A 994 -17.64 14.44 -23.46
N LEU A 995 -18.37 13.91 -22.49
CA LEU A 995 -19.83 13.87 -22.49
C LEU A 995 -20.47 15.25 -22.77
N PRO A 996 -20.04 16.36 -22.12
CA PRO A 996 -20.57 17.69 -22.44
C PRO A 996 -20.23 18.16 -23.87
N THR A 997 -19.09 17.73 -24.41
CA THR A 997 -18.65 18.10 -25.77
C THR A 997 -19.51 17.40 -26.83
N TYR A 998 -19.77 16.10 -26.67
CA TYR A 998 -20.65 15.35 -27.56
C TYR A 998 -22.07 15.94 -27.59
N ILE A 999 -22.62 16.23 -26.40
CA ILE A 999 -23.96 16.84 -26.27
C ILE A 999 -23.98 18.25 -26.88
N ALA A 1000 -22.93 19.05 -26.70
CA ALA A 1000 -22.85 20.39 -27.28
C ALA A 1000 -22.78 20.35 -28.82
N ILE A 1001 -22.06 19.38 -29.40
CA ILE A 1001 -21.98 19.20 -30.86
C ILE A 1001 -23.36 18.81 -31.40
N ASP A 1002 -24.04 17.83 -30.81
CA ASP A 1002 -25.38 17.40 -31.26
C ASP A 1002 -26.42 18.52 -31.13
N GLN A 1003 -26.44 19.24 -30.01
CA GLN A 1003 -27.34 20.38 -29.83
C GLN A 1003 -27.12 21.46 -30.90
N ALA A 1004 -25.85 21.77 -31.22
CA ALA A 1004 -25.52 22.74 -32.24
C ALA A 1004 -25.93 22.26 -33.66
N VAL A 1005 -25.74 20.98 -33.97
CA VAL A 1005 -26.17 20.39 -35.26
C VAL A 1005 -27.69 20.41 -35.40
N ARG A 1006 -28.44 19.97 -34.38
CA ARG A 1006 -29.92 19.98 -34.40
C ARG A 1006 -30.49 21.39 -34.49
N ARG A 1007 -29.87 22.39 -33.84
CA ARG A 1007 -30.27 23.81 -33.98
C ARG A 1007 -30.04 24.33 -35.39
N LEU A 1008 -28.96 23.90 -36.05
CA LEU A 1008 -28.70 24.25 -37.45
C LEU A 1008 -29.73 23.62 -38.39
N GLU A 1009 -30.08 22.34 -38.19
CA GLU A 1009 -31.11 21.65 -38.98
C GLU A 1009 -32.48 22.32 -38.87
N ARG A 1010 -32.82 22.88 -37.70
CA ARG A 1010 -34.05 23.63 -37.48
C ARG A 1010 -34.02 25.07 -38.04
N GLY A 1011 -32.86 25.56 -38.46
CA GLY A 1011 -32.67 26.95 -38.90
C GLY A 1011 -32.75 27.99 -37.78
N GLU A 1012 -32.65 27.58 -36.51
CA GLU A 1012 -32.84 28.43 -35.32
C GLU A 1012 -31.54 29.10 -34.84
N MET A 1013 -30.41 28.87 -35.52
CA MET A 1013 -29.11 29.42 -35.15
C MET A 1013 -29.04 30.95 -35.33
N SER A 1014 -28.92 31.68 -34.23
CA SER A 1014 -28.73 33.14 -34.22
C SER A 1014 -27.27 33.57 -34.07
N GLU A 1015 -26.40 32.69 -33.56
CA GLU A 1015 -24.98 32.90 -33.32
C GLU A 1015 -24.14 31.79 -33.97
N THR A 1016 -22.98 32.13 -34.54
CA THR A 1016 -22.13 31.15 -35.26
C THR A 1016 -21.00 30.56 -34.40
N PHE A 1017 -20.95 30.93 -33.11
CA PHE A 1017 -19.88 30.56 -32.19
C PHE A 1017 -19.75 29.03 -31.99
N GLU A 1018 -20.85 28.30 -31.89
CA GLU A 1018 -20.87 26.84 -31.75
C GLU A 1018 -20.36 26.15 -33.05
N LEU A 1019 -20.76 26.67 -34.21
CA LEU A 1019 -20.33 26.17 -35.52
C LEU A 1019 -18.83 26.38 -35.76
N GLY A 1020 -18.29 27.51 -35.31
CA GLY A 1020 -16.85 27.78 -35.33
C GLY A 1020 -16.05 26.79 -34.49
N GLN A 1021 -16.61 26.29 -33.38
CA GLN A 1021 -15.98 25.26 -32.55
C GLN A 1021 -16.03 23.88 -33.23
N ILE A 1022 -17.17 23.48 -33.81
CA ILE A 1022 -17.28 22.21 -34.56
C ILE A 1022 -16.27 22.19 -35.71
N LYS A 1023 -16.10 23.32 -36.40
CA LYS A 1023 -15.08 23.45 -37.45
C LYS A 1023 -13.67 23.19 -36.92
N LEU A 1024 -13.29 23.77 -35.78
CA LEU A 1024 -11.99 23.51 -35.16
C LEU A 1024 -11.81 22.04 -34.80
N VAL A 1025 -12.85 21.39 -34.26
CA VAL A 1025 -12.85 19.95 -33.96
C VAL A 1025 -12.54 19.15 -35.23
N LEU A 1026 -13.26 19.40 -36.31
CA LEU A 1026 -13.04 18.72 -37.60
C LEU A 1026 -11.63 18.98 -38.15
N GLU A 1027 -11.12 20.21 -38.03
CA GLU A 1027 -9.79 20.57 -38.52
C GLU A 1027 -8.67 19.93 -37.68
N PHE A 1028 -8.88 19.75 -36.38
CA PHE A 1028 -7.94 19.06 -35.49
C PHE A 1028 -7.77 17.59 -35.87
N PHE A 1029 -8.87 16.85 -36.04
CA PHE A 1029 -8.80 15.43 -36.43
C PHE A 1029 -8.24 15.21 -37.84
N ASN A 1030 -8.40 16.20 -38.74
CA ASN A 1030 -7.84 16.16 -40.10
C ASN A 1030 -6.40 16.73 -40.18
N SER A 1031 -5.80 17.13 -39.06
CA SER A 1031 -4.46 17.73 -39.06
C SER A 1031 -3.35 16.70 -39.30
N ARG A 1032 -2.26 17.13 -39.95
CA ARG A 1032 -1.08 16.28 -40.23
C ARG A 1032 -0.39 15.80 -38.95
N CYS A 1033 -0.39 16.64 -37.91
CA CYS A 1033 0.19 16.30 -36.61
C CYS A 1033 -0.52 15.10 -35.98
N HIS A 1034 -1.85 15.06 -36.04
CA HIS A 1034 -2.62 13.94 -35.49
C HIS A 1034 -2.44 12.65 -36.31
N GLN A 1035 -2.45 12.76 -37.63
CA GLN A 1035 -2.22 11.63 -38.54
C GLN A 1035 -0.81 11.01 -38.37
N GLY A 1036 0.22 11.85 -38.17
CA GLY A 1036 1.58 11.39 -37.88
C GLY A 1036 1.70 10.63 -36.55
N ARG A 1037 0.91 10.99 -35.53
CA ARG A 1037 0.86 10.29 -34.24
C ARG A 1037 0.08 8.99 -34.31
N MET A 1038 -1.06 8.95 -35.02
CA MET A 1038 -1.80 7.72 -35.29
C MET A 1038 -0.95 6.68 -36.02
N SER A 1039 -0.10 7.10 -36.96
CA SER A 1039 0.81 6.19 -37.66
C SER A 1039 1.89 5.59 -36.75
N ARG A 1040 2.27 6.24 -35.65
CA ARG A 1040 3.26 5.71 -34.69
C ARG A 1040 2.64 4.72 -33.70
N ASN A 1041 1.35 4.86 -33.37
CA ASN A 1041 0.61 3.99 -32.44
C ASN A 1041 -0.68 3.43 -33.09
N PRO A 1042 -0.58 2.38 -33.93
CA PRO A 1042 -1.71 1.86 -34.71
C PRO A 1042 -2.78 1.12 -33.88
N ASN A 1043 -2.45 0.65 -32.67
CA ASN A 1043 -3.39 -0.07 -31.79
C ASN A 1043 -4.42 0.83 -31.08
N ARG A 1044 -4.43 2.14 -31.35
CA ARG A 1044 -5.28 3.09 -30.62
C ARG A 1044 -6.34 3.70 -31.49
N GLY A 1045 -7.58 3.68 -31.00
CA GLY A 1045 -8.69 4.41 -31.60
C GLY A 1045 -8.51 5.93 -31.48
N LEU A 1046 -9.30 6.67 -32.26
CA LEU A 1046 -9.35 8.13 -32.23
C LEU A 1046 -9.82 8.66 -30.85
N PHE A 1047 -9.43 9.90 -30.49
CA PHE A 1047 -9.88 10.53 -29.24
C PHE A 1047 -11.41 10.70 -29.18
N MET A 1048 -12.08 10.81 -30.33
CA MET A 1048 -13.54 10.68 -30.48
C MET A 1048 -13.88 9.57 -31.48
N ASN A 1049 -15.10 9.01 -31.43
CA ASN A 1049 -15.55 7.96 -32.36
C ASN A 1049 -15.20 8.25 -33.82
N SER A 1050 -14.72 7.23 -34.53
CA SER A 1050 -14.55 7.30 -35.98
C SER A 1050 -15.87 7.54 -36.70
N GLU A 1051 -17.02 7.17 -36.13
CA GLU A 1051 -18.33 7.26 -36.80
C GLU A 1051 -19.13 8.51 -36.43
N PHE A 1052 -19.06 8.99 -35.18
CA PHE A 1052 -19.82 10.14 -34.71
C PHE A 1052 -19.50 11.43 -35.49
N LEU A 1053 -18.20 11.75 -35.63
CA LEU A 1053 -17.78 12.99 -36.28
C LEU A 1053 -18.15 13.05 -37.77
N PRO A 1054 -17.99 11.96 -38.56
CA PRO A 1054 -18.53 11.91 -39.92
C PRO A 1054 -20.04 12.06 -39.99
N VAL A 1055 -20.81 11.44 -39.10
CA VAL A 1055 -22.28 11.58 -39.07
C VAL A 1055 -22.66 13.05 -38.85
N MET A 1056 -22.07 13.71 -37.86
CA MET A 1056 -22.31 15.13 -37.56
C MET A 1056 -21.83 16.06 -38.69
N LYS A 1057 -20.73 15.70 -39.36
CA LYS A 1057 -20.26 16.44 -40.54
C LYS A 1057 -21.24 16.30 -41.70
N CYS A 1058 -21.75 15.10 -41.97
CA CYS A 1058 -22.69 14.83 -43.04
C CYS A 1058 -24.04 15.51 -42.81
N THR A 1059 -24.53 15.58 -41.57
CA THR A 1059 -25.78 16.31 -41.25
C THR A 1059 -25.62 17.82 -41.45
N ILE A 1060 -24.50 18.42 -41.01
CA ILE A 1060 -24.20 19.83 -41.28
C ILE A 1060 -24.12 20.10 -42.79
N ASP A 1061 -23.35 19.28 -43.51
CA ASP A 1061 -23.18 19.42 -44.95
C ASP A 1061 -24.56 19.32 -45.65
N LYS A 1062 -25.40 18.35 -45.27
CA LYS A 1062 -26.76 18.17 -45.80
C LYS A 1062 -27.68 19.35 -45.50
N ALA A 1063 -27.67 19.88 -44.29
CA ALA A 1063 -28.51 21.04 -43.91
C ALA A 1063 -28.11 22.30 -44.69
N LEU A 1064 -26.81 22.54 -44.87
CA LEU A 1064 -26.31 23.67 -45.65
C LEU A 1064 -26.58 23.49 -47.16
N ASP A 1065 -26.46 22.27 -47.68
CA ASP A 1065 -26.76 21.96 -49.09
C ASP A 1065 -28.27 22.08 -49.38
N GLN A 1066 -29.14 21.66 -48.46
CA GLN A 1066 -30.59 21.89 -48.55
C GLN A 1066 -30.92 23.39 -48.53
N TRP A 1067 -30.26 24.17 -47.68
CA TRP A 1067 -30.43 25.63 -47.66
C TRP A 1067 -29.98 26.30 -48.97
N LEU A 1068 -28.84 25.87 -49.53
CA LEU A 1068 -28.37 26.35 -50.84
C LEU A 1068 -29.38 26.07 -51.95
N GLN A 1069 -29.96 24.86 -51.96
CA GLN A 1069 -30.98 24.46 -52.95
C GLN A 1069 -32.33 25.18 -52.75
N ALA A 1070 -32.68 25.53 -51.51
CA ALA A 1070 -33.92 26.23 -51.16
C ALA A 1070 -33.90 27.76 -51.41
N GLY A 1071 -32.91 28.28 -52.16
CA GLY A 1071 -32.80 29.69 -52.54
C GLY A 1071 -31.66 30.47 -51.88
N GLY A 1072 -30.82 29.80 -51.07
CA GLY A 1072 -29.63 30.41 -50.45
C GLY A 1072 -28.52 30.79 -51.44
N ASP A 1073 -28.52 30.22 -52.65
CA ASP A 1073 -27.56 30.53 -53.71
C ASP A 1073 -27.63 32.00 -54.18
N VAL A 1074 -28.84 32.57 -54.27
CA VAL A 1074 -29.07 33.99 -54.61
C VAL A 1074 -28.53 34.91 -53.51
N CYS A 1075 -28.74 34.53 -52.25
CA CYS A 1075 -28.22 35.26 -51.08
C CYS A 1075 -26.69 35.21 -51.02
N LEU A 1076 -26.08 34.08 -51.39
CA LEU A 1076 -24.63 33.93 -51.47
C LEU A 1076 -24.03 34.73 -52.64
N ARG A 1077 -24.67 34.73 -53.83
CA ARG A 1077 -24.24 35.56 -54.97
C ARG A 1077 -24.30 37.05 -54.66
N SER A 1078 -25.37 37.52 -54.02
CA SER A 1078 -25.51 38.93 -53.61
C SER A 1078 -24.47 39.33 -52.57
N TYR A 1079 -24.13 38.46 -51.61
CA TYR A 1079 -23.04 38.69 -50.66
C TYR A 1079 -21.66 38.81 -51.35
N LEU A 1080 -21.35 37.90 -52.28
CA LEU A 1080 -20.06 37.92 -52.99
C LEU A 1080 -19.93 39.12 -53.96
N SER A 1081 -21.04 39.59 -54.53
CA SER A 1081 -21.10 40.74 -55.45
C SER A 1081 -21.37 42.10 -54.79
N ARG A 1082 -21.44 42.15 -53.45
CA ARG A 1082 -21.72 43.35 -52.63
C ARG A 1082 -23.11 44.00 -52.89
N GLN A 1083 -24.13 43.22 -53.28
CA GLN A 1083 -25.50 43.72 -53.49
C GLN A 1083 -26.39 43.63 -52.23
N LEU A 1084 -27.53 44.36 -52.21
CA LEU A 1084 -28.48 44.42 -51.09
C LEU A 1084 -29.03 43.03 -50.74
N LYS A 1085 -29.05 42.71 -49.44
CA LYS A 1085 -29.32 41.36 -48.89
C LYS A 1085 -30.79 41.16 -48.56
N ASP A 1086 -31.33 39.97 -48.82
CA ASP A 1086 -32.60 39.52 -48.24
C ASP A 1086 -32.42 39.27 -46.73
N GLU A 1087 -33.31 39.83 -45.90
CA GLU A 1087 -33.17 39.87 -44.44
C GLU A 1087 -33.46 38.52 -43.75
N SER A 1088 -34.26 37.67 -44.40
CA SER A 1088 -34.75 36.41 -43.83
C SER A 1088 -33.66 35.32 -43.72
N GLN A 1089 -32.70 35.28 -44.67
CA GLN A 1089 -31.72 34.21 -44.79
C GLN A 1089 -30.31 34.56 -44.28
N GLN A 1090 -30.11 35.75 -43.70
CA GLN A 1090 -28.78 36.24 -43.30
C GLN A 1090 -28.11 35.41 -42.20
N ASN A 1091 -28.89 34.79 -41.31
CA ASN A 1091 -28.33 33.97 -40.24
C ASN A 1091 -27.69 32.69 -40.81
N MET A 1092 -28.40 32.01 -41.70
CA MET A 1092 -27.90 30.81 -42.38
C MET A 1092 -26.74 31.12 -43.33
N LEU A 1093 -26.76 32.29 -44.00
CA LEU A 1093 -25.63 32.76 -44.78
C LEU A 1093 -24.36 32.91 -43.92
N ALA A 1094 -24.46 33.49 -42.72
CA ALA A 1094 -23.32 33.60 -41.81
C ALA A 1094 -22.79 32.22 -41.37
N CYS A 1095 -23.67 31.25 -41.08
CA CYS A 1095 -23.30 29.86 -40.80
C CYS A 1095 -22.51 29.24 -41.97
N PHE A 1096 -22.99 29.43 -43.21
CA PHE A 1096 -22.32 28.94 -44.42
C PHE A 1096 -20.91 29.54 -44.59
N LEU A 1097 -20.76 30.85 -44.40
CA LEU A 1097 -19.47 31.56 -44.52
C LEU A 1097 -18.44 31.07 -43.50
N VAL A 1098 -18.86 30.87 -42.24
CA VAL A 1098 -17.99 30.45 -41.14
C VAL A 1098 -17.51 29.01 -41.33
N TYR A 1099 -18.42 28.08 -41.63
CA TYR A 1099 -18.11 26.65 -41.76
C TYR A 1099 -17.23 26.36 -42.99
N HIS A 1100 -17.54 26.95 -44.14
CA HIS A 1100 -16.77 26.76 -45.37
C HIS A 1100 -15.50 27.63 -45.47
N SER A 1101 -15.27 28.55 -44.53
CA SER A 1101 -14.11 29.48 -44.54
C SER A 1101 -14.03 30.34 -45.80
N VAL A 1102 -15.17 30.89 -46.25
CA VAL A 1102 -15.21 31.71 -47.47
C VAL A 1102 -14.44 33.02 -47.21
N PRO A 1103 -13.48 33.44 -48.06
CA PRO A 1103 -12.71 34.67 -47.87
C PRO A 1103 -13.57 35.94 -47.91
N LEU A 1104 -13.00 37.07 -47.48
CA LEU A 1104 -13.68 38.37 -47.51
C LEU A 1104 -13.90 38.83 -48.96
N PRO A 1105 -15.04 39.50 -49.29
CA PRO A 1105 -15.27 40.06 -50.63
C PRO A 1105 -14.16 41.01 -51.11
N GLY A 1106 -13.52 41.76 -50.20
CA GLY A 1106 -12.35 42.60 -50.53
C GLY A 1106 -11.08 41.80 -50.89
N GLN A 1107 -10.85 40.66 -50.24
CA GLN A 1107 -9.76 39.74 -50.58
C GLN A 1107 -10.03 39.02 -51.90
N LEU A 1108 -11.29 38.62 -52.13
CA LEU A 1108 -11.79 38.05 -53.40
C LEU A 1108 -11.56 39.02 -54.58
N ALA A 1109 -11.89 40.31 -54.42
CA ALA A 1109 -11.68 41.34 -55.43
C ALA A 1109 -10.19 41.62 -55.72
N ALA A 1110 -9.34 41.64 -54.68
CA ALA A 1110 -7.89 41.82 -54.82
C ALA A 1110 -7.19 40.61 -55.49
N GLY A 1111 -7.80 39.42 -55.47
CA GLY A 1111 -7.26 38.20 -56.06
C GLY A 1111 -7.54 37.97 -57.55
N GLY A 1112 -8.17 38.91 -58.25
CA GLY A 1112 -8.40 38.84 -59.70
C GLY A 1112 -9.28 37.65 -60.12
N LEU A 1113 -10.54 37.64 -59.66
CA LEU A 1113 -11.53 36.59 -59.97
C LEU A 1113 -12.39 36.90 -61.22
N GLU A 1114 -12.27 38.10 -61.80
CA GLU A 1114 -12.98 38.46 -63.03
C GLU A 1114 -12.37 37.70 -64.22
N GLY A 1115 -13.12 36.74 -64.78
CA GLY A 1115 -12.75 36.02 -66.03
C GLY A 1115 -12.44 34.52 -65.91
N ILE A 1116 -12.60 33.89 -64.73
CA ILE A 1116 -12.33 32.45 -64.57
C ILE A 1116 -13.42 31.61 -65.24
N THR A 1117 -13.03 30.74 -66.19
CA THR A 1117 -13.95 29.81 -66.89
C THR A 1117 -13.81 28.36 -66.44
N ASN A 1118 -12.71 27.98 -65.77
CA ASN A 1118 -12.37 26.59 -65.47
C ASN A 1118 -12.19 26.33 -63.96
N PHE A 1119 -12.72 25.20 -63.46
CA PHE A 1119 -12.64 24.81 -62.04
C PHE A 1119 -11.19 24.59 -61.54
N SER A 1120 -10.28 24.12 -62.39
CA SER A 1120 -8.87 23.91 -62.03
C SER A 1120 -8.13 25.21 -61.70
N GLU A 1121 -8.41 26.28 -62.44
CA GLU A 1121 -7.84 27.61 -62.18
C GLU A 1121 -8.40 28.23 -60.90
N MET A 1122 -9.70 28.02 -60.65
CA MET A 1122 -10.34 28.36 -59.37
C MET A 1122 -9.67 27.62 -58.21
N LEU A 1123 -9.43 26.32 -58.34
CA LEU A 1123 -8.80 25.52 -57.28
C LEU A 1123 -7.38 26.01 -56.96
N LEU A 1124 -6.57 26.37 -57.96
CA LEU A 1124 -5.21 26.90 -57.76
C LEU A 1124 -5.19 28.25 -57.06
N LYS A 1125 -6.06 29.20 -57.46
CA LYS A 1125 -6.15 30.52 -56.83
C LYS A 1125 -6.66 30.44 -55.38
N PHE A 1126 -7.71 29.64 -55.14
CA PHE A 1126 -8.26 29.49 -53.78
C PHE A 1126 -7.40 28.62 -52.86
N LYS A 1127 -6.51 27.78 -53.39
CA LYS A 1127 -5.49 27.08 -52.60
C LYS A 1127 -4.51 28.05 -51.94
N GLN A 1128 -4.20 29.19 -52.57
CA GLN A 1128 -3.36 30.24 -51.96
C GLN A 1128 -4.02 30.89 -50.73
N TRP A 1129 -5.35 30.80 -50.62
CA TRP A 1129 -6.14 31.35 -49.52
C TRP A 1129 -6.59 30.30 -48.49
N ASN A 1130 -6.01 29.10 -48.52
CA ASN A 1130 -6.29 28.00 -47.59
C ASN A 1130 -7.79 27.61 -47.50
N VAL A 1131 -8.55 27.79 -48.58
CA VAL A 1131 -9.96 27.35 -48.66
C VAL A 1131 -10.02 25.86 -48.96
N LEU A 1132 -10.88 25.13 -48.23
CA LEU A 1132 -11.04 23.69 -48.40
C LEU A 1132 -11.70 23.34 -49.74
N VAL A 1133 -11.23 22.28 -50.40
CA VAL A 1133 -11.78 21.80 -51.69
C VAL A 1133 -13.29 21.50 -51.62
N ARG A 1134 -13.79 21.05 -50.46
CA ARG A 1134 -15.22 20.84 -50.22
C ARG A 1134 -16.07 22.11 -50.33
N ALA A 1135 -15.51 23.27 -49.97
CA ALA A 1135 -16.18 24.55 -50.08
C ALA A 1135 -16.14 25.03 -51.53
N LEU A 1136 -15.03 24.79 -52.22
CA LEU A 1136 -14.86 25.09 -53.65
C LEU A 1136 -15.88 24.35 -54.52
N LEU A 1137 -16.14 23.07 -54.24
CA LEU A 1137 -17.17 22.28 -54.94
C LEU A 1137 -18.56 22.91 -54.86
N ARG A 1138 -18.92 23.49 -53.70
CA ARG A 1138 -20.23 24.13 -53.47
C ARG A 1138 -20.29 25.58 -53.98
N LEU A 1139 -19.14 26.25 -54.06
CA LEU A 1139 -19.01 27.61 -54.58
C LEU A 1139 -18.89 27.66 -56.11
N ALA A 1140 -18.46 26.57 -56.75
CA ALA A 1140 -18.26 26.51 -58.19
C ALA A 1140 -19.53 26.82 -59.00
N PRO A 1141 -20.73 26.27 -58.71
CA PRO A 1141 -21.96 26.61 -59.44
C PRO A 1141 -22.43 28.06 -59.25
N VAL A 1142 -21.97 28.70 -58.17
CA VAL A 1142 -22.35 30.06 -57.77
C VAL A 1142 -21.48 31.09 -58.49
N LEU A 1143 -20.18 30.78 -58.63
CA LEU A 1143 -19.16 31.65 -59.24
C LEU A 1143 -18.97 31.43 -60.74
N LEU A 1144 -19.12 30.19 -61.23
CA LEU A 1144 -19.14 29.87 -62.66
C LEU A 1144 -20.58 30.04 -63.15
N LYS A 1145 -20.84 31.00 -64.05
CA LYS A 1145 -22.19 31.35 -64.55
C LYS A 1145 -22.90 30.25 -65.38
N ASN A 1146 -22.51 28.98 -65.28
CA ASN A 1146 -23.09 27.85 -66.01
C ASN A 1146 -23.35 26.63 -65.11
N PRO A 1147 -24.61 26.19 -64.92
CA PRO A 1147 -24.94 25.04 -64.08
C PRO A 1147 -24.73 23.67 -64.74
N GLN A 1148 -24.34 23.60 -66.02
CA GLN A 1148 -24.31 22.32 -66.78
C GLN A 1148 -22.96 21.60 -66.87
N SER A 1149 -21.85 22.16 -66.39
CA SER A 1149 -20.52 21.54 -66.56
C SER A 1149 -19.98 20.78 -65.34
N MET A 1150 -20.84 20.40 -64.39
CA MET A 1150 -20.43 19.62 -63.21
C MET A 1150 -21.35 18.43 -62.97
N VAL A 1151 -21.33 17.47 -63.91
CA VAL A 1151 -21.59 16.07 -63.59
C VAL A 1151 -20.23 15.39 -63.51
N LEU A 1152 -19.80 15.07 -62.30
CA LEU A 1152 -18.87 13.99 -61.97
C LEU A 1152 -19.22 13.46 -60.59
#